data_AF-A0A7L3V9T8-F1
#
_entry.id   AF-A0A7L3V9T8-F1
#
_cell.length_a   1.000
_cell.length_b   1.000
_cell.length_c   1.000
_cell.angle_alpha   90.00
_cell.angle_beta   90.00
_cell.angle_gamma   90.00
#
_symmetry.space_group_name_H-M   'P 1'
#
loop_
_entity.id
_entity.type
_entity.pdbx_description
1 polymer ?
#
loop_
_entity_poly.entity_id
_entity_poly.type
_entity_poly.pdbx_seq_one_letter_code
_entity_poly.pdbx_strand_id
1 'polypeptide(L)'
;VLPQMCVWYGECGVASGDKRYNCAYDGPPIALPEDGYDLMQELCPGLFFGNVSTCCDVHQLQTLKNNLQLPLQFLSRCPSCFYNLINLFCELTCSPKQSDFLNVTSTIPYYDPVSKENKSSITELQYFIGDRFANAMYNACKDVEAPSSNVKALGLLCGKDVKDCNATNWIEYMFSKDNGQTPFSIIPIFSDVPVHGMNPMNNATKGCNESMDDSTGPCSCQDCSVVCGPKPQPPPLPPPWLLFGLDAVYVIMWISYMGFLLIFFALVFGVWCYRRRHFVSDYTPIDSNVAFSVNSHRDNGNITCGERLGERFENGLRMTFTSWGAFCVRNPRPVILFSVVFIAMCCSGFVYIKATTNPVDLWSAPSSQARKEKEYFDTHFGPFFRTEQIIIQAPKSHPDTYSPYPSGEDVPFGPPLTKDILHQVLDLQDAIVNITASYDNETVMLKDICLAPLAPYNNNCTILSVLNYFQNSHSVLDHTVGDEFFVYADYHTHFLYCVRAPASLNDTSLLHDPCLGTFGGPVFPWLVLGGYDDDNYNNATALVITFPVNNYYNDSKKLMKALAWEKEFINFLKNYNNSNLTISFSAERSIEDEINRESNSDVSVVLISYIVMFLYISIALGHIQSCRRLLVDSKISLGIAGILIVLSSVACSIGIFSYFGIPLTLIVIEVIPFLVLAIGVDNIFIMVQTLQ
;
A
#
# COMPACT_ATOMS: atom_id res chain seq x y z
N VAL A 1 39.41 -51.92 6.04
CA VAL A 1 39.51 -50.50 6.43
C VAL A 1 40.28 -49.82 5.31
N LEU A 2 39.59 -49.14 4.39
CA LEU A 2 40.31 -48.29 3.44
C LEU A 2 41.01 -47.19 4.25
N PRO A 3 42.24 -46.78 3.88
CA PRO A 3 42.88 -45.65 4.52
C PRO A 3 42.02 -44.39 4.29
N GLN A 4 41.78 -43.64 5.37
CA GLN A 4 41.18 -42.31 5.30
C GLN A 4 42.13 -41.44 4.48
N MET A 5 41.68 -41.01 3.30
CA MET A 5 42.45 -40.16 2.40
C MET A 5 41.61 -38.94 2.01
N CYS A 6 42.32 -37.85 1.77
CA CYS A 6 41.77 -36.61 1.28
C CYS A 6 41.88 -36.54 -0.23
N VAL A 7 41.14 -35.61 -0.82
CA VAL A 7 41.26 -35.27 -2.24
C VAL A 7 41.86 -33.87 -2.43
N TRP A 8 41.66 -32.99 -1.45
CA TRP A 8 42.28 -31.68 -1.40
C TRP A 8 42.69 -31.29 0.01
N TYR A 9 43.51 -30.22 0.11
CA TYR A 9 43.79 -29.52 1.34
C TYR A 9 44.30 -28.10 1.06
N GLY A 10 43.59 -27.08 1.56
CA GLY A 10 43.92 -25.66 1.37
C GLY A 10 43.50 -25.07 0.02
N GLU A 11 43.61 -23.75 -0.08
CA GLU A 11 43.21 -22.96 -1.25
C GLU A 11 44.43 -22.54 -2.11
N CYS A 12 44.35 -22.73 -3.42
CA CYS A 12 45.41 -22.49 -4.40
C CYS A 12 45.04 -21.34 -5.37
N GLY A 13 44.99 -21.61 -6.67
CA GLY A 13 44.83 -20.63 -7.73
C GLY A 13 43.50 -19.89 -7.66
N VAL A 14 43.46 -18.69 -8.24
CA VAL A 14 42.23 -17.88 -8.31
C VAL A 14 41.43 -18.29 -9.54
N ALA A 15 40.13 -18.52 -9.36
CA ALA A 15 39.18 -18.83 -10.42
C ALA A 15 38.67 -17.55 -11.08
N SER A 16 38.03 -16.68 -10.31
CA SER A 16 37.49 -15.38 -10.76
C SER A 16 37.19 -14.50 -9.55
N GLY A 17 37.55 -13.20 -9.60
CA GLY A 17 37.43 -12.30 -8.46
C GLY A 17 38.18 -12.81 -7.23
N ASP A 18 37.50 -12.91 -6.08
CA ASP A 18 38.06 -13.44 -4.83
C ASP A 18 37.95 -14.97 -4.68
N LYS A 19 37.38 -15.66 -5.66
CA LYS A 19 37.13 -17.11 -5.58
C LYS A 19 38.38 -17.92 -5.90
N ARG A 20 38.69 -18.91 -5.06
CA ARG A 20 39.87 -19.76 -5.18
C ARG A 20 39.51 -21.22 -5.44
N TYR A 21 40.39 -21.91 -6.17
CA TYR A 21 40.37 -23.36 -6.35
C TYR A 21 41.00 -24.05 -5.14
N ASN A 22 40.57 -25.27 -4.83
CA ASN A 22 41.22 -26.10 -3.83
C ASN A 22 42.51 -26.74 -4.39
N CYS A 23 43.52 -26.91 -3.53
CA CYS A 23 44.76 -27.60 -3.87
C CYS A 23 44.58 -29.12 -3.80
N ALA A 24 44.93 -29.86 -4.85
CA ALA A 24 44.92 -31.32 -4.85
C ALA A 24 45.89 -31.89 -3.80
N TYR A 25 45.41 -32.86 -3.02
CA TYR A 25 46.15 -33.50 -1.94
C TYR A 25 45.59 -34.90 -1.68
N ASP A 26 46.39 -35.92 -1.96
CA ASP A 26 46.02 -37.35 -1.83
C ASP A 26 46.56 -37.99 -0.53
N GLY A 27 46.85 -37.18 0.49
CA GLY A 27 47.41 -37.65 1.76
C GLY A 27 46.35 -37.97 2.83
N PRO A 28 46.78 -38.38 4.03
CA PRO A 28 45.87 -38.61 5.15
C PRO A 28 45.30 -37.28 5.70
N PRO A 29 44.13 -37.32 6.38
CA PRO A 29 43.56 -36.16 7.08
C PRO A 29 44.54 -35.50 8.04
N ILE A 30 44.55 -34.17 8.05
CA ILE A 30 45.48 -33.35 8.84
C ILE A 30 44.74 -32.88 10.10
N ALA A 31 45.43 -32.87 11.25
CA ALA A 31 44.86 -32.33 12.48
C ALA A 31 44.55 -30.83 12.31
N LEU A 32 43.28 -30.46 12.53
CA LEU A 32 42.84 -29.08 12.44
C LEU A 32 43.48 -28.25 13.57
N PRO A 33 44.02 -27.04 13.28
CA PRO A 33 44.47 -26.10 14.30
C PRO A 33 43.35 -25.68 15.25
N GLU A 34 43.68 -25.36 16.52
CA GLU A 34 42.70 -24.92 17.52
C GLU A 34 41.93 -23.67 17.07
N ASP A 35 42.57 -22.79 16.30
CA ASP A 35 42.00 -21.58 15.69
C ASP A 35 40.75 -21.87 14.83
N GLY A 36 40.61 -23.10 14.30
CA GLY A 36 39.47 -23.54 13.48
C GLY A 36 38.38 -24.28 14.24
N TYR A 37 38.52 -24.53 15.55
CA TYR A 37 37.58 -25.37 16.31
C TYR A 37 36.20 -24.73 16.42
N ASP A 38 36.14 -23.43 16.68
CA ASP A 38 34.87 -22.69 16.75
C ASP A 38 34.11 -22.75 15.42
N LEU A 39 34.83 -22.56 14.29
CA LEU A 39 34.24 -22.64 12.94
C LEU A 39 33.76 -24.04 12.60
N MET A 40 34.52 -25.08 12.97
CA MET A 40 34.15 -26.47 12.76
C MET A 40 32.93 -26.85 13.59
N GLN A 41 32.84 -26.39 14.84
CA GLN A 41 31.69 -26.64 15.71
C GLN A 41 30.43 -25.90 15.24
N GLU A 42 30.58 -24.68 14.72
CA GLU A 42 29.47 -23.89 14.17
C GLU A 42 28.94 -24.46 12.85
N LEU A 43 29.83 -24.78 11.91
CA LEU A 43 29.44 -25.23 10.57
C LEU A 43 29.16 -26.73 10.54
N CYS A 44 30.05 -27.57 11.07
CA CYS A 44 30.04 -29.01 10.85
C CYS A 44 30.14 -29.78 12.18
N PRO A 45 29.18 -29.63 13.11
CA PRO A 45 29.25 -30.25 14.43
C PRO A 45 29.35 -31.79 14.35
N GLY A 46 28.80 -32.42 13.31
CA GLY A 46 28.89 -33.86 13.07
C GLY A 46 30.29 -34.37 12.70
N LEU A 47 31.27 -33.49 12.45
CA LEU A 47 32.67 -33.86 12.20
C LEU A 47 33.58 -33.54 13.41
N PHE A 48 33.03 -32.96 14.47
CA PHE A 48 33.77 -32.53 15.67
C PHE A 48 33.80 -33.63 16.75
N PHE A 49 34.58 -34.69 16.53
CA PHE A 49 34.74 -35.79 17.50
C PHE A 49 36.20 -36.23 17.68
N GLY A 50 36.73 -36.17 18.90
CA GLY A 50 38.08 -36.66 19.24
C GLY A 50 39.22 -35.73 18.81
N ASN A 51 40.36 -36.29 18.36
CA ASN A 51 41.39 -35.51 17.65
C ASN A 51 40.86 -35.19 16.25
N VAL A 52 40.50 -33.92 16.03
CA VAL A 52 39.84 -33.44 14.81
C VAL A 52 40.81 -33.47 13.63
N SER A 53 40.92 -34.62 12.96
CA SER A 53 41.66 -34.77 11.72
C SER A 53 40.72 -34.60 10.53
N THR A 54 40.93 -33.58 9.71
CA THR A 54 40.03 -33.18 8.61
C THR A 54 40.79 -32.99 7.30
N CYS A 55 40.06 -32.98 6.20
CA CYS A 55 40.61 -32.72 4.86
C CYS A 55 40.45 -31.25 4.44
N CYS A 56 40.31 -30.34 5.40
CA CYS A 56 40.22 -28.90 5.14
C CYS A 56 41.04 -28.09 6.14
N ASP A 57 41.45 -26.89 5.74
CA ASP A 57 42.11 -25.91 6.59
C ASP A 57 41.13 -24.83 7.10
N VAL A 58 41.65 -23.94 7.96
CA VAL A 58 40.85 -22.86 8.57
C VAL A 58 40.37 -21.84 7.53
N HIS A 59 41.14 -21.62 6.46
CA HIS A 59 40.77 -20.71 5.38
C HIS A 59 39.58 -21.24 4.57
N GLN A 60 39.59 -22.53 4.23
CA GLN A 60 38.48 -23.20 3.55
C GLN A 60 37.19 -23.16 4.37
N LEU A 61 37.28 -23.33 5.70
CA LEU A 61 36.13 -23.19 6.59
C LEU A 61 35.56 -21.76 6.60
N GLN A 62 36.44 -20.75 6.65
CA GLN A 62 36.01 -19.35 6.59
C GLN A 62 35.37 -19.01 5.23
N THR A 63 35.95 -19.49 4.13
CA THR A 63 35.39 -19.34 2.78
C THR A 63 34.03 -20.04 2.67
N LEU A 64 33.90 -21.25 3.23
CA LEU A 64 32.63 -21.98 3.27
C LEU A 64 31.56 -21.19 4.04
N LYS A 65 31.89 -20.63 5.20
CA LYS A 65 30.99 -19.78 5.99
C LYS A 65 30.46 -18.60 5.19
N ASN A 66 31.37 -17.90 4.49
CA ASN A 66 31.02 -16.74 3.69
C ASN A 66 30.08 -17.12 2.53
N ASN A 67 30.33 -18.24 1.85
CA ASN A 67 29.48 -18.73 0.75
C ASN A 67 28.10 -19.22 1.24
N LEU A 68 28.02 -19.77 2.45
CA LEU A 68 26.76 -20.24 3.05
C LEU A 68 25.92 -19.12 3.68
N GLN A 69 26.42 -17.90 3.77
CA GLN A 69 25.71 -16.79 4.42
C GLN A 69 24.36 -16.46 3.76
N LEU A 70 24.28 -16.50 2.43
CA LEU A 70 23.03 -16.25 1.70
C LEU A 70 22.03 -17.41 1.87
N PRO A 71 22.37 -18.69 1.61
CA PRO A 71 21.50 -19.82 1.93
C PRO A 71 21.04 -19.86 3.38
N LEU A 72 21.92 -19.49 4.33
CA LEU A 72 21.58 -19.41 5.75
C LEU A 72 20.42 -18.44 5.99
N GLN A 73 20.44 -17.24 5.40
CA GLN A 73 19.37 -16.24 5.58
C GLN A 73 17.99 -16.73 5.14
N PHE A 74 17.93 -17.58 4.10
CA PHE A 74 16.66 -18.14 3.61
C PHE A 74 16.23 -19.39 4.36
N LEU A 75 17.17 -20.30 4.64
CA LEU A 75 16.86 -21.64 5.13
C LEU A 75 16.95 -21.77 6.66
N SER A 76 17.47 -20.76 7.38
CA SER A 76 17.55 -20.78 8.85
C SER A 76 16.18 -20.85 9.54
N ARG A 77 15.08 -20.55 8.84
CA ARG A 77 13.71 -20.71 9.36
C ARG A 77 13.35 -22.17 9.67
N CYS A 78 13.95 -23.11 8.95
CA CYS A 78 13.81 -24.54 9.22
C CYS A 78 15.21 -25.15 9.50
N PRO A 79 15.59 -25.28 10.79
CA PRO A 79 16.91 -25.78 11.17
C PRO A 79 17.24 -27.15 10.56
N SER A 80 16.27 -28.06 10.49
CA SER A 80 16.46 -29.41 9.93
C SER A 80 16.79 -29.38 8.44
N CYS A 81 16.20 -28.44 7.68
CA CYS A 81 16.56 -28.22 6.27
C CYS A 81 18.01 -27.74 6.15
N PHE A 82 18.36 -26.68 6.88
CA PHE A 82 19.69 -26.08 6.80
C PHE A 82 20.78 -27.05 7.28
N TYR A 83 20.50 -27.86 8.29
CA TYR A 83 21.37 -28.94 8.77
C TYR A 83 21.72 -29.93 7.66
N ASN A 84 20.73 -30.40 6.89
CA ASN A 84 20.98 -31.32 5.77
C ASN A 84 21.82 -30.66 4.66
N LEU A 85 21.54 -29.39 4.33
CA LEU A 85 22.31 -28.62 3.35
C LEU A 85 23.77 -28.44 3.79
N ILE A 86 23.99 -28.09 5.05
CA ILE A 86 25.32 -27.97 5.63
C ILE A 86 26.06 -29.30 5.55
N ASN A 87 25.42 -30.42 5.91
CA ASN A 87 26.06 -31.73 5.86
C ASN A 87 26.54 -32.10 4.45
N LEU A 88 25.80 -31.72 3.41
CA LEU A 88 26.23 -31.90 2.02
C LEU A 88 27.57 -31.18 1.76
N PHE A 89 27.71 -29.93 2.20
CA PHE A 89 28.94 -29.15 2.00
C PHE A 89 30.07 -29.54 2.95
N CYS A 90 29.77 -29.90 4.20
CA CYS A 90 30.75 -30.36 5.18
C CYS A 90 31.41 -31.66 4.74
N GLU A 91 30.63 -32.62 4.24
CA GLU A 91 31.17 -33.87 3.71
C GLU A 91 32.01 -33.64 2.46
N LEU A 92 31.53 -32.80 1.54
CA LEU A 92 32.27 -32.39 0.35
C LEU A 92 33.61 -31.73 0.72
N THR A 93 33.65 -30.82 1.69
CA THR A 93 34.81 -29.94 1.93
C THR A 93 35.80 -30.44 2.96
N CYS A 94 35.34 -31.03 4.06
CA CYS A 94 36.15 -31.27 5.26
C CYS A 94 36.19 -32.73 5.71
N SER A 95 35.40 -33.63 5.11
CA SER A 95 35.30 -35.03 5.55
C SER A 95 36.66 -35.73 5.59
N PRO A 96 36.97 -36.50 6.65
CA PRO A 96 38.18 -37.32 6.69
C PRO A 96 38.16 -38.50 5.71
N LYS A 97 37.02 -38.75 5.03
CA LYS A 97 36.82 -39.86 4.09
C LYS A 97 36.50 -39.36 2.68
N GLN A 98 36.97 -38.18 2.30
CA GLN A 98 36.67 -37.58 0.99
C GLN A 98 36.91 -38.52 -0.19
N SER A 99 38.02 -39.27 -0.19
CA SER A 99 38.35 -40.17 -1.31
C SER A 99 37.35 -41.33 -1.50
N ASP A 100 36.45 -41.59 -0.55
CA ASP A 100 35.41 -42.62 -0.71
C ASP A 100 34.31 -42.18 -1.70
N PHE A 101 34.04 -40.87 -1.81
CA PHE A 101 32.91 -40.30 -2.57
C PHE A 101 33.26 -39.11 -3.48
N LEU A 102 34.52 -38.69 -3.54
CA LEU A 102 34.99 -37.64 -4.46
C LEU A 102 36.03 -38.18 -5.44
N ASN A 103 35.88 -37.84 -6.72
CA ASN A 103 36.83 -38.18 -7.77
C ASN A 103 37.22 -36.93 -8.57
N VAL A 104 38.51 -36.59 -8.60
CA VAL A 104 38.99 -35.40 -9.34
C VAL A 104 39.08 -35.73 -10.82
N THR A 105 38.43 -34.92 -11.66
CA THR A 105 38.44 -35.12 -13.12
C THR A 105 39.50 -34.26 -13.79
N SER A 106 39.64 -33.00 -13.37
CA SER A 106 40.54 -32.03 -14.01
C SER A 106 41.31 -31.18 -13.00
N THR A 107 42.60 -30.99 -13.28
CA THR A 107 43.48 -30.11 -12.50
C THR A 107 44.36 -29.25 -13.39
N ILE A 108 44.76 -28.08 -12.89
CA ILE A 108 45.71 -27.17 -13.53
C ILE A 108 46.93 -26.94 -12.62
N PRO A 109 48.16 -26.84 -13.15
CA PRO A 109 49.34 -26.57 -12.34
C PRO A 109 49.30 -25.15 -11.76
N TYR A 110 49.63 -25.02 -10.48
CA TYR A 110 49.70 -23.76 -9.74
C TYR A 110 51.02 -23.67 -8.96
N TYR A 111 51.73 -22.56 -9.14
CA TYR A 111 52.94 -22.28 -8.36
C TYR A 111 52.56 -21.49 -7.11
N ASP A 112 52.77 -22.08 -5.93
CA ASP A 112 52.49 -21.41 -4.67
C ASP A 112 53.64 -20.45 -4.32
N PRO A 113 53.41 -19.12 -4.30
CA PRO A 113 54.46 -18.13 -4.05
C PRO A 113 54.97 -18.15 -2.60
N VAL A 114 54.20 -18.73 -1.66
CA VAL A 114 54.53 -18.75 -0.23
C VAL A 114 55.35 -19.99 0.11
N SER A 115 54.88 -21.16 -0.28
CA SER A 115 55.59 -22.43 -0.04
C SER A 115 56.69 -22.72 -1.06
N LYS A 116 56.72 -22.00 -2.20
CA LYS A 116 57.63 -22.22 -3.34
C LYS A 116 57.51 -23.62 -3.95
N GLU A 117 56.37 -24.26 -3.80
CA GLU A 117 56.07 -25.59 -4.33
C GLU A 117 55.11 -25.52 -5.52
N ASN A 118 55.27 -26.47 -6.45
CA ASN A 118 54.29 -26.69 -7.51
C ASN A 118 53.15 -27.53 -6.94
N LYS A 119 51.98 -26.92 -6.81
CA LYS A 119 50.72 -27.57 -6.43
C LYS A 119 49.83 -27.71 -7.67
N SER A 120 48.75 -28.48 -7.55
CA SER A 120 47.73 -28.60 -8.60
C SER A 120 46.42 -28.02 -8.08
N SER A 121 45.81 -27.09 -8.81
CA SER A 121 44.48 -26.54 -8.50
C SER A 121 43.41 -27.40 -9.16
N ILE A 122 42.37 -27.77 -8.41
CA ILE A 122 41.25 -28.57 -8.93
C ILE A 122 40.26 -27.66 -9.63
N THR A 123 39.98 -27.95 -10.91
CA THR A 123 39.02 -27.18 -11.72
C THR A 123 37.69 -27.89 -11.89
N GLU A 124 37.66 -29.21 -11.75
CA GLU A 124 36.45 -30.02 -11.85
C GLU A 124 36.63 -31.34 -11.10
N LEU A 125 35.54 -31.80 -10.48
CA LEU A 125 35.48 -33.10 -9.82
C LEU A 125 34.05 -33.67 -9.85
N GLN A 126 33.95 -34.98 -9.64
CA GLN A 126 32.70 -35.70 -9.45
C GLN A 126 32.43 -35.95 -7.96
N TYR A 127 31.20 -35.70 -7.53
CA TYR A 127 30.73 -35.97 -6.18
C TYR A 127 29.62 -37.01 -6.20
N PHE A 128 29.88 -38.19 -5.63
CA PHE A 128 28.92 -39.28 -5.54
C PHE A 128 28.02 -39.10 -4.31
N ILE A 129 26.72 -38.91 -4.54
CA ILE A 129 25.72 -38.60 -3.51
C ILE A 129 24.60 -39.65 -3.55
N GLY A 130 24.15 -40.11 -2.39
CA GLY A 130 22.99 -41.00 -2.27
C GLY A 130 21.70 -40.35 -2.78
N ASP A 131 20.93 -41.06 -3.61
CA ASP A 131 19.61 -40.61 -4.05
C ASP A 131 18.67 -40.37 -2.87
N ARG A 132 18.75 -41.22 -1.84
CA ARG A 132 17.98 -41.04 -0.59
C ARG A 132 18.36 -39.78 0.15
N PHE A 133 19.65 -39.47 0.23
CA PHE A 133 20.14 -38.26 0.89
C PHE A 133 19.63 -37.02 0.16
N ALA A 134 19.81 -36.95 -1.16
CA ALA A 134 19.39 -35.82 -1.98
C ALA A 134 17.86 -35.58 -1.87
N ASN A 135 17.05 -36.65 -1.97
CA ASN A 135 15.60 -36.55 -1.84
C ASN A 135 15.15 -36.16 -0.44
N ALA A 136 15.78 -36.68 0.61
CA ALA A 136 15.45 -36.32 1.99
C ALA A 136 15.80 -34.86 2.29
N MET A 137 16.97 -34.40 1.83
CA MET A 137 17.40 -33.02 1.94
C MET A 137 16.42 -32.06 1.22
N TYR A 138 16.07 -32.33 -0.04
CA TYR A 138 15.10 -31.52 -0.77
C TYR A 138 13.73 -31.51 -0.10
N ASN A 139 13.21 -32.67 0.33
CA ASN A 139 11.90 -32.74 0.98
C ASN A 139 11.84 -32.01 2.33
N ALA A 140 12.96 -31.91 3.04
CA ALA A 140 13.03 -31.11 4.26
C ALA A 140 13.00 -29.59 3.98
N CYS A 141 13.40 -29.16 2.77
CA CYS A 141 13.56 -27.76 2.41
C CYS A 141 12.46 -27.19 1.49
N LYS A 142 11.74 -28.03 0.75
CA LYS A 142 10.75 -27.62 -0.28
C LYS A 142 9.67 -26.65 0.18
N ASP A 143 9.28 -26.73 1.45
CA ASP A 143 8.19 -25.94 2.01
C ASP A 143 8.67 -24.65 2.69
N VAL A 144 9.99 -24.46 2.87
CA VAL A 144 10.55 -23.29 3.56
C VAL A 144 10.22 -22.02 2.81
N GLU A 145 9.73 -21.01 3.53
CA GLU A 145 9.35 -19.73 2.94
C GLU A 145 10.49 -18.72 3.06
N ALA A 146 10.75 -17.98 2.00
CA ALA A 146 11.71 -16.89 2.03
C ALA A 146 11.22 -15.78 2.96
N PRO A 147 12.05 -15.30 3.91
CA PRO A 147 11.70 -14.16 4.73
C PRO A 147 11.39 -12.94 3.85
N SER A 148 10.30 -12.24 4.17
CA SER A 148 9.84 -10.98 3.53
C SER A 148 9.07 -11.10 2.22
N SER A 149 9.10 -12.23 1.51
CA SER A 149 8.44 -12.37 0.19
C SER A 149 7.30 -13.39 0.14
N ASN A 150 7.12 -14.22 1.18
CA ASN A 150 6.07 -15.26 1.25
C ASN A 150 6.07 -16.25 0.05
N VAL A 151 7.19 -16.31 -0.69
CA VAL A 151 7.46 -17.31 -1.74
C VAL A 151 8.32 -18.43 -1.15
N LYS A 152 8.35 -19.61 -1.78
CA LYS A 152 9.23 -20.69 -1.33
C LYS A 152 10.71 -20.32 -1.55
N ALA A 153 11.55 -20.55 -0.54
CA ALA A 153 12.97 -20.22 -0.55
C ALA A 153 13.73 -20.88 -1.70
N LEU A 154 13.34 -22.11 -2.05
CA LEU A 154 13.92 -22.83 -3.20
C LEU A 154 13.62 -22.15 -4.55
N GLY A 155 12.56 -21.36 -4.66
CA GLY A 155 12.32 -20.55 -5.87
C GLY A 155 13.40 -19.48 -6.10
N LEU A 156 14.11 -19.09 -5.04
CA LEU A 156 15.25 -18.16 -5.12
C LEU A 156 16.59 -18.88 -5.20
N LEU A 157 16.67 -20.13 -4.72
CA LEU A 157 17.93 -20.89 -4.57
C LEU A 157 18.13 -22.01 -5.60
N CYS A 158 17.15 -22.28 -6.47
CA CYS A 158 17.20 -23.36 -7.46
C CYS A 158 17.55 -22.87 -8.88
N GLY A 159 17.56 -21.55 -9.11
CA GLY A 159 17.75 -20.97 -10.44
C GLY A 159 16.63 -21.31 -11.43
N LYS A 160 15.48 -21.81 -10.95
CA LYS A 160 14.28 -22.17 -11.72
C LYS A 160 13.04 -21.98 -10.85
N ASP A 161 11.85 -22.09 -11.47
CA ASP A 161 10.58 -22.09 -10.74
C ASP A 161 10.55 -23.23 -9.71
N VAL A 162 9.85 -22.99 -8.58
CA VAL A 162 9.62 -23.99 -7.53
C VAL A 162 8.95 -25.24 -8.09
N LYS A 163 8.04 -25.10 -9.06
CA LYS A 163 7.31 -26.23 -9.68
C LYS A 163 8.23 -27.17 -10.47
N ASP A 164 9.28 -26.61 -11.06
CA ASP A 164 10.25 -27.35 -11.89
C ASP A 164 11.52 -27.71 -11.10
N CYS A 165 11.61 -27.29 -9.83
CA CYS A 165 12.72 -27.59 -8.96
C CYS A 165 12.55 -28.96 -8.29
N ASN A 166 13.51 -29.85 -8.50
CA ASN A 166 13.58 -31.21 -7.98
C ASN A 166 14.84 -31.38 -7.10
N ALA A 167 14.99 -32.54 -6.46
CA ALA A 167 16.13 -32.79 -5.58
C ALA A 167 17.49 -32.74 -6.31
N THR A 168 17.56 -33.29 -7.52
CA THR A 168 18.80 -33.40 -8.29
C THR A 168 19.20 -32.06 -8.91
N ASN A 169 18.27 -31.39 -9.58
CA ASN A 169 18.55 -30.14 -10.29
C ASN A 169 18.92 -28.99 -9.34
N TRP A 170 18.40 -28.99 -8.11
CA TRP A 170 18.78 -28.01 -7.10
C TRP A 170 20.26 -28.18 -6.72
N ILE A 171 20.71 -29.42 -6.49
CA ILE A 171 22.11 -29.73 -6.17
C ILE A 171 23.02 -29.43 -7.38
N GLU A 172 22.60 -29.78 -8.60
CA GLU A 172 23.30 -29.43 -9.83
C GLU A 172 23.47 -27.92 -9.99
N TYR A 173 22.44 -27.13 -9.70
CA TYR A 173 22.51 -25.68 -9.74
C TYR A 173 23.46 -25.09 -8.69
N MET A 174 23.42 -25.60 -7.45
CA MET A 174 24.35 -25.17 -6.39
C MET A 174 25.81 -25.50 -6.74
N PHE A 175 26.05 -26.58 -7.47
CA PHE A 175 27.39 -27.02 -7.85
C PHE A 175 27.87 -26.53 -9.21
N SER A 176 27.00 -25.90 -10.00
CA SER A 176 27.39 -25.24 -11.25
C SER A 176 28.07 -23.90 -10.98
N LYS A 177 29.18 -23.63 -11.67
CA LYS A 177 29.82 -22.31 -11.70
C LYS A 177 28.94 -21.22 -12.31
N ASP A 178 27.93 -21.60 -13.10
CA ASP A 178 27.09 -20.69 -13.88
C ASP A 178 26.15 -19.85 -13.00
N ASN A 179 25.90 -20.31 -11.76
CA ASN A 179 25.14 -19.54 -10.76
C ASN A 179 25.87 -18.26 -10.28
N GLY A 180 27.13 -18.05 -10.69
CA GLY A 180 27.91 -16.88 -10.33
C GLY A 180 28.39 -16.86 -8.87
N GLN A 181 28.14 -17.91 -8.08
CA GLN A 181 28.56 -18.08 -6.68
C GLN A 181 29.63 -19.17 -6.53
N THR A 182 29.46 -20.31 -7.18
CA THR A 182 30.37 -21.45 -7.06
C THR A 182 31.72 -21.18 -7.75
N PRO A 183 32.88 -21.47 -7.13
CA PRO A 183 34.21 -21.17 -7.68
C PRO A 183 34.60 -22.06 -8.87
N PHE A 184 34.15 -23.32 -8.88
CA PHE A 184 34.45 -24.31 -9.90
C PHE A 184 33.31 -25.33 -10.00
N SER A 185 33.15 -25.97 -11.16
CA SER A 185 32.04 -26.90 -11.37
C SER A 185 32.28 -28.22 -10.63
N ILE A 186 31.27 -28.66 -9.88
CA ILE A 186 31.23 -29.97 -9.24
C ILE A 186 30.12 -30.77 -9.92
N ILE A 187 30.44 -31.98 -10.40
CA ILE A 187 29.48 -32.84 -11.11
C ILE A 187 28.87 -33.81 -10.10
N PRO A 188 27.62 -33.62 -9.65
CA PRO A 188 26.97 -34.57 -8.76
C PRO A 188 26.60 -35.84 -9.54
N ILE A 189 26.89 -37.00 -8.97
CA ILE A 189 26.46 -38.31 -9.47
C ILE A 189 25.56 -38.93 -8.41
N PHE A 190 24.29 -39.07 -8.73
CA PHE A 190 23.29 -39.60 -7.81
C PHE A 190 23.21 -41.13 -7.94
N SER A 191 23.49 -41.84 -6.84
CA SER A 191 23.31 -43.29 -6.76
C SER A 191 23.26 -43.76 -5.31
N ASP A 192 22.37 -44.70 -5.00
CA ASP A 192 22.37 -45.39 -3.70
C ASP A 192 23.35 -46.57 -3.62
N VAL A 193 23.92 -47.00 -4.76
CA VAL A 193 24.83 -48.15 -4.85
C VAL A 193 26.24 -47.71 -5.22
N PRO A 194 27.29 -48.47 -4.83
CA PRO A 194 28.65 -48.14 -5.23
C PRO A 194 28.81 -48.17 -6.76
N VAL A 195 29.25 -47.06 -7.34
CA VAL A 195 29.49 -46.92 -8.78
C VAL A 195 30.99 -46.68 -8.99
N HIS A 196 31.61 -47.40 -9.92
CA HIS A 196 33.05 -47.30 -10.21
C HIS A 196 33.98 -47.52 -8.99
N GLY A 197 33.53 -48.27 -7.98
CA GLY A 197 34.31 -48.51 -6.75
C GLY A 197 34.27 -47.36 -5.74
N MET A 198 33.51 -46.31 -6.02
CA MET A 198 33.23 -45.19 -5.11
C MET A 198 31.96 -45.48 -4.32
N ASN A 199 31.94 -45.15 -3.04
CA ASN A 199 30.77 -45.31 -2.17
C ASN A 199 30.08 -43.95 -2.01
N PRO A 200 28.86 -43.74 -2.52
CA PRO A 200 28.16 -42.47 -2.43
C PRO A 200 27.95 -42.02 -0.98
N MET A 201 28.01 -40.71 -0.74
CA MET A 201 27.73 -40.12 0.57
C MET A 201 26.24 -40.28 0.91
N ASN A 202 25.95 -40.93 2.04
CA ASN A 202 24.59 -41.19 2.50
C ASN A 202 24.50 -41.11 4.03
N ASN A 203 24.85 -39.94 4.57
CA ASN A 203 24.77 -39.67 6.01
C ASN A 203 23.31 -39.55 6.47
N ALA A 204 23.11 -39.62 7.79
CA ALA A 204 21.78 -39.43 8.39
C ALA A 204 21.24 -38.02 8.09
N THR A 205 20.01 -37.97 7.57
CA THR A 205 19.26 -36.73 7.32
C THR A 205 18.19 -36.54 8.39
N LYS A 206 17.76 -35.29 8.58
CA LYS A 206 16.68 -34.92 9.48
C LYS A 206 15.48 -34.44 8.69
N GLY A 207 14.31 -35.02 8.93
CA GLY A 207 13.05 -34.53 8.33
C GLY A 207 12.66 -33.15 8.87
N CYS A 208 11.82 -32.40 8.15
CA CYS A 208 11.33 -31.11 8.65
C CYS A 208 10.39 -31.24 9.87
N ASN A 209 9.84 -32.45 10.10
CA ASN A 209 9.06 -32.82 11.27
C ASN A 209 9.92 -33.29 12.47
N GLU A 210 11.22 -33.48 12.28
CA GLU A 210 12.15 -33.94 13.31
C GLU A 210 12.99 -32.77 13.83
N SER A 211 13.35 -32.81 15.12
CA SER A 211 14.29 -31.86 15.71
C SER A 211 15.74 -32.20 15.35
N MET A 212 16.56 -31.16 15.19
CA MET A 212 18.02 -31.30 15.03
C MET A 212 18.63 -31.86 16.33
N ASP A 213 18.49 -31.09 17.42
CA ASP A 213 18.97 -31.40 18.77
C ASP A 213 17.86 -31.23 19.82
N ASP A 214 18.10 -31.71 21.05
CA ASP A 214 17.15 -31.61 22.18
C ASP A 214 16.75 -30.17 22.53
N SER A 215 17.56 -29.18 22.15
CA SER A 215 17.30 -27.75 22.36
C SER A 215 16.51 -27.08 21.24
N THR A 216 16.49 -27.65 20.04
CA THR A 216 15.86 -27.06 18.85
C THR A 216 14.55 -27.79 18.53
N GLY A 217 13.44 -27.06 18.45
CA GLY A 217 12.16 -27.64 18.03
C GLY A 217 12.16 -28.07 16.55
N PRO A 218 11.18 -28.88 16.12
CA PRO A 218 10.96 -29.17 14.70
C PRO A 218 10.54 -27.92 13.92
N CYS A 219 10.57 -27.98 12.59
CA CYS A 219 10.23 -26.84 11.76
C CYS A 219 8.75 -26.44 11.90
N SER A 220 8.48 -25.15 11.69
CA SER A 220 7.12 -24.60 11.75
C SER A 220 6.24 -25.20 10.65
N CYS A 221 4.93 -25.20 10.85
CA CYS A 221 4.00 -25.72 9.85
C CYS A 221 3.98 -24.87 8.56
N GLN A 222 4.32 -23.58 8.66
CA GLN A 222 4.47 -22.68 7.53
C GLN A 222 5.64 -23.11 6.63
N ASP A 223 6.72 -23.60 7.24
CA ASP A 223 7.95 -24.02 6.56
C ASP A 223 8.02 -25.55 6.34
N CYS A 224 7.01 -26.31 6.77
CA CYS A 224 6.92 -27.77 6.62
C CYS A 224 5.45 -28.22 6.64
N SER A 225 4.93 -28.59 5.46
CA SER A 225 3.53 -28.98 5.28
C SER A 225 3.15 -30.26 6.06
N VAL A 226 4.12 -31.14 6.32
CA VAL A 226 3.93 -32.39 7.07
C VAL A 226 3.61 -32.15 8.55
N VAL A 227 4.04 -31.01 9.09
CA VAL A 227 3.77 -30.63 10.50
C VAL A 227 2.41 -29.93 10.65
N CYS A 228 1.77 -29.52 9.55
CA CYS A 228 0.46 -28.88 9.60
C CYS A 228 -0.63 -29.81 10.13
N GLY A 229 -1.36 -29.33 11.13
CA GLY A 229 -2.67 -29.85 11.48
C GLY A 229 -3.76 -29.46 10.46
N PRO A 230 -5.02 -29.88 10.68
CA PRO A 230 -6.13 -29.47 9.83
C PRO A 230 -6.29 -27.94 9.83
N LYS A 231 -6.53 -27.35 8.66
CA LYS A 231 -6.69 -25.90 8.51
C LYS A 231 -7.82 -25.39 9.42
N PRO A 232 -7.57 -24.39 10.30
CA PRO A 232 -8.64 -23.78 11.07
C PRO A 232 -9.60 -23.09 10.11
N GLN A 233 -10.89 -23.36 10.27
CA GLN A 233 -11.92 -22.65 9.51
C GLN A 233 -12.08 -21.25 10.13
N PRO A 234 -12.03 -20.16 9.34
CA PRO A 234 -12.26 -18.83 9.87
C PRO A 234 -13.64 -18.78 10.54
N PRO A 235 -13.81 -18.04 11.65
CA PRO A 235 -15.12 -17.87 12.24
C PRO A 235 -16.05 -17.30 11.17
N PRO A 236 -17.31 -17.76 11.10
CA PRO A 236 -18.27 -17.21 10.17
C PRO A 236 -18.39 -15.71 10.40
N LEU A 237 -18.56 -14.95 9.31
CA LEU A 237 -18.81 -13.51 9.38
C LEU A 237 -19.91 -13.22 10.41
N PRO A 238 -19.78 -12.14 11.20
CA PRO A 238 -20.82 -11.76 12.13
C PRO A 238 -22.13 -11.66 11.34
N PRO A 239 -23.21 -12.30 11.81
CA PRO A 239 -24.48 -12.20 11.12
C PRO A 239 -24.86 -10.72 10.98
N PRO A 240 -25.58 -10.34 9.91
CA PRO A 240 -26.14 -8.99 9.83
C PRO A 240 -26.92 -8.69 11.12
N TRP A 241 -27.05 -7.42 11.48
CA TRP A 241 -27.76 -7.05 12.69
C TRP A 241 -29.23 -7.45 12.55
N LEU A 242 -29.60 -8.59 13.13
CA LEU A 242 -30.93 -9.19 13.02
C LEU A 242 -31.70 -8.95 14.32
N LEU A 243 -32.90 -8.39 14.21
CA LEU A 243 -33.90 -8.34 15.27
C LEU A 243 -35.02 -9.31 14.89
N PHE A 244 -35.32 -10.30 15.73
CA PHE A 244 -36.34 -11.33 15.48
C PHE A 244 -36.19 -12.10 14.14
N GLY A 245 -34.96 -12.24 13.63
CA GLY A 245 -34.68 -12.93 12.36
C GLY A 245 -34.91 -12.09 11.10
N LEU A 246 -35.22 -10.80 11.24
CA LEU A 246 -35.30 -9.80 10.16
C LEU A 246 -34.19 -8.77 10.36
N ASP A 247 -33.79 -8.07 9.29
CA ASP A 247 -32.85 -6.94 9.40
C ASP A 247 -33.36 -5.93 10.43
N ALA A 248 -32.49 -5.56 11.37
CA ALA A 248 -32.82 -4.62 12.43
C ALA A 248 -33.35 -3.30 11.89
N VAL A 249 -32.88 -2.82 10.73
CA VAL A 249 -33.39 -1.60 10.11
C VAL A 249 -34.87 -1.74 9.74
N TYR A 250 -35.29 -2.87 9.18
CA TYR A 250 -36.71 -3.10 8.86
C TYR A 250 -37.58 -3.13 10.11
N VAL A 251 -37.11 -3.79 11.18
CA VAL A 251 -37.85 -3.88 12.45
C VAL A 251 -37.96 -2.51 13.10
N ILE A 252 -36.88 -1.74 13.17
CA ILE A 252 -36.86 -0.39 13.74
C ILE A 252 -37.79 0.54 12.95
N MET A 253 -37.74 0.48 11.61
CA MET A 253 -38.63 1.28 10.76
C MET A 253 -40.11 0.87 10.90
N TRP A 254 -40.39 -0.42 11.07
CA TRP A 254 -41.75 -0.89 11.28
C TRP A 254 -42.30 -0.48 12.65
N ILE A 255 -41.50 -0.62 13.72
CA ILE A 255 -41.89 -0.19 15.07
C ILE A 255 -42.10 1.32 15.11
N SER A 256 -41.20 2.10 14.52
CA SER A 256 -41.32 3.56 14.49
C SER A 256 -42.56 4.01 13.70
N TYR A 257 -42.84 3.37 12.57
CA TYR A 257 -44.04 3.65 11.77
C TYR A 257 -45.34 3.24 12.46
N MET A 258 -45.38 2.07 13.11
CA MET A 258 -46.56 1.64 13.87
C MET A 258 -46.78 2.52 15.11
N GLY A 259 -45.71 2.94 15.80
CA GLY A 259 -45.77 3.92 16.88
C GLY A 259 -46.36 5.24 16.38
N PHE A 260 -45.90 5.74 15.23
CA PHE A 260 -46.46 6.92 14.58
C PHE A 260 -47.95 6.76 14.25
N LEU A 261 -48.36 5.65 13.61
CA LEU A 261 -49.76 5.40 13.27
C LEU A 261 -50.66 5.31 14.50
N LEU A 262 -50.21 4.64 15.56
CA LEU A 262 -50.97 4.54 16.81
C LEU A 262 -51.18 5.91 17.46
N ILE A 263 -50.13 6.74 17.54
CA ILE A 263 -50.23 8.11 18.05
C ILE A 263 -51.17 8.94 17.16
N PHE A 264 -50.99 8.86 15.84
CA PHE A 264 -51.80 9.59 14.87
C PHE A 264 -53.29 9.22 14.98
N PHE A 265 -53.62 7.94 14.94
CA PHE A 265 -55.00 7.48 15.08
C PHE A 265 -55.56 7.74 16.47
N ALA A 266 -54.80 7.57 17.55
CA ALA A 266 -55.27 7.90 18.89
C ALA A 266 -55.60 9.40 19.03
N LEU A 267 -54.81 10.28 18.43
CA LEU A 267 -55.11 11.72 18.38
C LEU A 267 -56.35 12.00 17.53
N VAL A 268 -56.46 11.42 16.34
CA VAL A 268 -57.62 11.62 15.44
C VAL A 268 -58.90 11.09 16.07
N PHE A 269 -58.90 9.86 16.59
CA PHE A 269 -60.05 9.26 17.29
C PHE A 269 -60.33 9.97 18.61
N GLY A 270 -59.32 10.41 19.35
CA GLY A 270 -59.47 11.20 20.57
C GLY A 270 -60.19 12.52 20.29
N VAL A 271 -59.74 13.27 19.27
CA VAL A 271 -60.38 14.51 18.83
C VAL A 271 -61.78 14.25 18.26
N TRP A 272 -61.98 13.17 17.49
CA TRP A 272 -63.29 12.80 16.96
C TRP A 272 -64.29 12.44 18.05
N CYS A 273 -63.88 11.63 19.03
CA CYS A 273 -64.69 11.29 20.20
C CYS A 273 -64.99 12.53 21.07
N TYR A 274 -64.00 13.42 21.26
CA TYR A 274 -64.18 14.67 21.99
C TYR A 274 -65.20 15.59 21.29
N ARG A 275 -65.06 15.80 19.97
CA ARG A 275 -66.01 16.57 19.16
C ARG A 275 -67.40 15.95 19.14
N ARG A 276 -67.50 14.63 19.02
CA ARG A 276 -68.79 13.91 19.02
C ARG A 276 -69.49 13.99 20.38
N ARG A 277 -68.75 13.96 21.49
CA ARG A 277 -69.32 14.14 22.84
C ARG A 277 -69.87 15.55 23.05
N HIS A 278 -69.20 16.58 22.52
CA HIS A 278 -69.70 17.95 22.59
C HIS A 278 -70.93 18.18 21.69
N PHE A 279 -70.98 17.58 20.50
CA PHE A 279 -72.13 17.76 19.58
C PHE A 279 -73.43 17.09 20.09
N VAL A 280 -73.34 16.07 20.94
CA VAL A 280 -74.50 15.36 21.51
C VAL A 280 -75.08 16.07 22.74
N SER A 281 -74.38 17.07 23.31
CA SER A 281 -74.87 17.81 24.50
C SER A 281 -75.83 18.97 24.19
N ASP A 282 -75.96 19.39 22.92
CA ASP A 282 -76.81 20.54 22.51
C ASP A 282 -78.22 20.14 21.99
N TYR A 283 -78.61 18.87 22.10
CA TYR A 283 -79.96 18.41 21.75
C TYR A 283 -80.79 18.07 22.99
N THR A 284 -81.28 19.09 23.68
CA THR A 284 -82.55 19.04 24.42
C THR A 284 -83.62 19.75 23.59
N PRO A 285 -84.85 19.24 23.48
CA PRO A 285 -85.80 19.64 22.44
C PRO A 285 -86.28 21.08 22.66
N ILE A 286 -86.19 21.91 21.62
CA ILE A 286 -86.77 23.25 21.57
C ILE A 286 -88.27 23.09 21.32
N ASP A 287 -89.06 23.33 22.37
CA ASP A 287 -90.48 23.63 22.26
C ASP A 287 -90.64 25.00 21.58
N SER A 288 -91.57 25.10 20.64
CA SER A 288 -91.74 26.26 19.80
C SER A 288 -92.41 27.39 20.56
N ASN A 289 -91.71 28.52 20.69
CA ASN A 289 -92.17 29.91 20.56
C ASN A 289 -91.33 30.86 21.44
N VAL A 290 -91.24 32.10 20.95
CA VAL A 290 -90.81 33.33 21.64
C VAL A 290 -89.34 33.73 21.48
N ALA A 291 -89.19 34.92 20.89
CA ALA A 291 -87.98 35.70 20.74
C ALA A 291 -87.37 36.07 22.10
N PHE A 292 -86.05 35.94 22.27
CA PHE A 292 -85.28 36.83 23.13
C PHE A 292 -83.76 36.74 22.90
N SER A 293 -83.11 37.87 23.14
CA SER A 293 -81.68 38.14 23.13
C SER A 293 -80.82 37.13 23.88
N VAL A 294 -79.60 36.90 23.39
CA VAL A 294 -78.52 36.26 24.16
C VAL A 294 -77.53 37.33 24.60
N ASN A 295 -77.86 37.98 25.70
CA ASN A 295 -76.88 38.24 26.75
C ASN A 295 -77.08 37.13 27.81
N SER A 296 -76.28 36.08 27.76
CA SER A 296 -75.99 35.24 28.93
C SER A 296 -74.56 34.72 28.80
N HIS A 297 -73.63 35.34 29.53
CA HIS A 297 -73.08 34.79 30.76
C HIS A 297 -72.53 33.36 30.64
N ARG A 298 -71.24 33.32 30.29
CA ARG A 298 -70.16 32.76 31.12
C ARG A 298 -70.40 31.33 31.61
N ASP A 299 -70.05 30.36 30.78
CA ASP A 299 -69.67 29.04 31.27
C ASP A 299 -68.13 28.97 31.37
N ASN A 300 -67.67 28.94 32.62
CA ASN A 300 -66.28 28.77 32.99
C ASN A 300 -65.86 27.33 32.66
N GLY A 301 -65.42 27.09 31.42
CA GLY A 301 -64.52 25.98 31.15
C GLY A 301 -63.23 26.20 31.96
N ASN A 302 -62.93 25.31 32.90
CA ASN A 302 -61.70 25.37 33.69
C ASN A 302 -60.48 25.32 32.74
N ILE A 303 -59.95 26.51 32.43
CA ILE A 303 -58.73 26.71 31.63
C ILE A 303 -57.64 25.85 32.26
N THR A 304 -57.12 24.89 31.49
CA THR A 304 -56.09 23.99 32.00
C THR A 304 -54.86 24.81 32.40
N CYS A 305 -54.13 24.38 33.43
CA CYS A 305 -52.94 25.09 33.92
C CYS A 305 -51.94 25.37 32.77
N GLY A 306 -51.85 24.44 31.80
CA GLY A 306 -51.06 24.59 30.58
C GLY A 306 -51.56 25.68 29.63
N GLU A 307 -52.87 25.81 29.39
CA GLU A 307 -53.44 26.90 28.60
C GLU A 307 -53.27 28.26 29.28
N ARG A 308 -53.39 28.33 30.60
CA ARG A 308 -53.15 29.56 31.38
C ARG A 308 -51.67 29.97 31.38
N LEU A 309 -50.76 28.99 31.46
CA LEU A 309 -49.32 29.24 31.39
C LEU A 309 -48.90 29.61 29.96
N GLY A 310 -49.49 28.96 28.96
CA GLY A 310 -49.34 29.27 27.54
C GLY A 310 -49.82 30.67 27.20
N GLU A 311 -51.03 31.05 27.62
CA GLU A 311 -51.57 32.40 27.45
C GLU A 311 -50.68 33.45 28.15
N ARG A 312 -50.22 33.17 29.37
CA ARG A 312 -49.31 34.07 30.09
C ARG A 312 -47.95 34.20 29.41
N PHE A 313 -47.40 33.09 28.90
CA PHE A 313 -46.13 33.09 28.18
C PHE A 313 -46.26 33.82 26.83
N GLU A 314 -47.32 33.57 26.08
CA GLU A 314 -47.63 34.25 24.82
C GLU A 314 -47.85 35.75 25.05
N ASN A 315 -48.65 36.14 26.04
CA ASN A 315 -48.80 37.55 26.40
C ASN A 315 -47.48 38.16 26.87
N GLY A 316 -46.65 37.42 27.61
CA GLY A 316 -45.33 37.85 28.03
C GLY A 316 -44.41 38.13 26.84
N LEU A 317 -44.31 37.19 25.88
CA LEU A 317 -43.57 37.36 24.64
C LEU A 317 -44.12 38.51 23.81
N ARG A 318 -45.45 38.60 23.65
CA ARG A 318 -46.12 39.66 22.91
C ARG A 318 -45.79 41.03 23.49
N MET A 319 -45.93 41.22 24.81
CA MET A 319 -45.60 42.49 25.46
C MET A 319 -44.11 42.82 25.32
N THR A 320 -43.23 41.84 25.48
CA THR A 320 -41.78 42.03 25.39
C THR A 320 -41.35 42.42 23.98
N PHE A 321 -41.78 41.67 22.95
CA PHE A 321 -41.47 41.98 21.55
C PHE A 321 -42.15 43.28 21.07
N THR A 322 -43.36 43.59 21.55
CA THR A 322 -44.01 44.87 21.22
C THR A 322 -43.24 46.04 21.83
N SER A 323 -42.81 45.91 23.09
CA SER A 323 -42.00 46.93 23.76
C SER A 323 -40.64 47.12 23.08
N TRP A 324 -39.95 46.02 22.77
CA TRP A 324 -38.66 46.03 22.08
C TRP A 324 -38.77 46.56 20.65
N GLY A 325 -39.77 46.13 19.89
CA GLY A 325 -40.06 46.64 18.55
C GLY A 325 -40.36 48.14 18.56
N ALA A 326 -41.19 48.61 19.50
CA ALA A 326 -41.45 50.04 19.68
C ALA A 326 -40.18 50.83 20.05
N PHE A 327 -39.27 50.25 20.83
CA PHE A 327 -37.97 50.83 21.14
C PHE A 327 -37.09 50.96 19.87
N CYS A 328 -36.99 49.90 19.06
CA CYS A 328 -36.23 49.88 17.81
C CYS A 328 -36.75 50.91 16.80
N VAL A 329 -38.07 51.04 16.66
CA VAL A 329 -38.70 52.01 15.74
C VAL A 329 -38.54 53.45 16.24
N ARG A 330 -38.62 53.69 17.55
CA ARG A 330 -38.42 55.04 18.13
C ARG A 330 -36.96 55.50 18.07
N ASN A 331 -36.01 54.57 18.16
CA ASN A 331 -34.58 54.86 18.24
C ASN A 331 -33.75 54.11 17.18
N PRO A 332 -33.96 54.34 15.86
CA PRO A 332 -33.32 53.52 14.82
C PRO A 332 -31.81 53.78 14.68
N ARG A 333 -31.37 55.04 14.81
CA ARG A 333 -29.94 55.42 14.68
C ARG A 333 -29.03 54.71 15.70
N PRO A 334 -29.29 54.76 17.01
CA PRO A 334 -28.43 54.10 17.99
C PRO A 334 -28.47 52.56 17.86
N VAL A 335 -29.62 51.98 17.51
CA VAL A 335 -29.74 50.52 17.31
C VAL A 335 -28.90 50.06 16.12
N ILE A 336 -29.00 50.73 14.98
CA ILE A 336 -28.20 50.41 13.78
C ILE A 336 -26.71 50.61 14.07
N LEU A 337 -26.33 51.70 14.75
CA LEU A 337 -24.93 51.95 15.13
C LEU A 337 -24.38 50.83 16.00
N PHE A 338 -25.11 50.42 17.04
CA PHE A 338 -24.71 49.33 17.91
C PHE A 338 -24.58 48.01 17.16
N SER A 339 -25.53 47.68 16.26
CA SER A 339 -25.42 46.46 15.45
C SER A 339 -24.23 46.47 14.51
N VAL A 340 -23.90 47.61 13.88
CA VAL A 340 -22.74 47.71 12.99
C VAL A 340 -21.44 47.60 13.77
N VAL A 341 -21.35 48.20 14.96
CA VAL A 341 -20.18 48.06 15.85
C VAL A 341 -20.01 46.61 16.30
N PHE A 342 -21.10 45.93 16.65
CA PHE A 342 -21.09 44.52 17.01
C PHE A 342 -20.61 43.65 15.84
N ILE A 343 -21.17 43.86 14.63
CA ILE A 343 -20.75 43.15 13.42
C ILE A 343 -19.25 43.36 13.16
N ALA A 344 -18.76 44.60 13.23
CA ALA A 344 -17.36 44.92 13.02
C ALA A 344 -16.44 44.19 14.03
N MET A 345 -16.84 44.16 15.31
CA MET A 345 -16.11 43.45 16.37
C MET A 345 -16.07 41.93 16.16
N CYS A 346 -17.16 41.33 15.68
CA CYS A 346 -17.16 39.90 15.38
C CYS A 346 -16.35 39.59 14.12
N CYS A 347 -16.49 40.41 13.07
CA CYS A 347 -15.76 40.26 11.81
C CYS A 347 -14.25 40.54 11.94
N SER A 348 -13.77 41.27 12.95
CA SER A 348 -12.30 41.41 13.11
C SER A 348 -11.60 40.07 13.38
N GLY A 349 -12.33 39.01 13.73
CA GLY A 349 -11.80 37.66 13.86
C GLY A 349 -11.31 37.02 12.55
N PHE A 350 -11.69 37.55 11.38
CA PHE A 350 -11.21 37.06 10.07
C PHE A 350 -9.68 37.09 9.94
N VAL A 351 -8.98 37.93 10.70
CA VAL A 351 -7.50 38.00 10.70
C VAL A 351 -6.87 36.66 11.17
N TYR A 352 -7.59 35.89 11.97
CA TYR A 352 -7.12 34.61 12.52
C TYR A 352 -7.65 33.38 11.77
N ILE A 353 -8.25 33.57 10.59
CA ILE A 353 -8.80 32.49 9.81
C ILE A 353 -7.71 31.49 9.40
N LYS A 354 -7.95 30.21 9.67
CA LYS A 354 -7.09 29.10 9.23
C LYS A 354 -7.95 28.11 8.48
N ALA A 355 -7.61 27.79 7.24
CA ALA A 355 -8.29 26.77 6.46
C ALA A 355 -7.54 25.43 6.57
N THR A 356 -8.26 24.34 6.81
CA THR A 356 -7.69 22.97 6.79
C THR A 356 -8.07 22.29 5.47
N THR A 357 -7.07 21.87 4.71
CA THR A 357 -7.24 21.11 3.45
C THR A 357 -6.82 19.65 3.57
N ASN A 358 -6.03 19.30 4.59
CA ASN A 358 -5.53 17.95 4.79
C ASN A 358 -6.68 16.96 5.04
N PRO A 359 -6.89 15.96 4.17
CA PRO A 359 -7.98 15.00 4.32
C PRO A 359 -7.90 14.20 5.62
N VAL A 360 -6.70 13.88 6.11
CA VAL A 360 -6.55 13.09 7.35
C VAL A 360 -7.12 13.87 8.54
N ASP A 361 -6.91 15.19 8.59
CA ASP A 361 -7.42 16.04 9.67
C ASP A 361 -8.93 16.32 9.55
N LEU A 362 -9.47 16.27 8.33
CA LEU A 362 -10.90 16.43 8.07
C LEU A 362 -11.71 15.18 8.41
N TRP A 363 -11.18 13.98 8.12
CA TRP A 363 -11.93 12.73 8.16
C TRP A 363 -11.63 11.83 9.36
N SER A 364 -10.56 12.09 10.11
CA SER A 364 -10.20 11.29 11.29
C SER A 364 -10.24 12.11 12.57
N ALA A 365 -10.90 11.58 13.60
CA ALA A 365 -10.88 12.21 14.92
C ALA A 365 -9.46 12.15 15.50
N PRO A 366 -8.96 13.24 16.11
CA PRO A 366 -7.56 13.33 16.56
C PRO A 366 -7.23 12.30 17.66
N SER A 367 -8.23 11.89 18.45
CA SER A 367 -8.07 10.89 19.51
C SER A 367 -8.53 9.48 19.14
N SER A 368 -8.81 9.21 17.85
CA SER A 368 -9.23 7.89 17.38
C SER A 368 -8.11 6.86 17.51
N GLN A 369 -8.48 5.58 17.62
CA GLN A 369 -7.51 4.48 17.73
C GLN A 369 -6.57 4.44 16.52
N ALA A 370 -7.12 4.56 15.30
CA ALA A 370 -6.33 4.60 14.07
C ALA A 370 -5.33 5.77 14.05
N ARG A 371 -5.68 6.94 14.61
CA ARG A 371 -4.76 8.08 14.70
C ARG A 371 -3.60 7.80 15.67
N LYS A 372 -3.87 7.14 16.80
CA LYS A 372 -2.84 6.73 17.77
C LYS A 372 -1.89 5.69 17.19
N GLU A 373 -2.41 4.72 16.45
CA GLU A 373 -1.61 3.70 15.76
C GLU A 373 -0.73 4.32 14.67
N LYS A 374 -1.30 5.26 13.90
CA LYS A 374 -0.52 6.04 12.93
C LYS A 374 0.59 6.86 13.59
N GLU A 375 0.29 7.55 14.69
CA GLU A 375 1.30 8.34 15.42
C GLU A 375 2.41 7.45 15.98
N TYR A 376 2.06 6.27 16.52
CA TYR A 376 3.05 5.28 16.94
C TYR A 376 3.92 4.81 15.78
N PHE A 377 3.32 4.50 14.61
CA PHE A 377 4.06 4.08 13.43
C PHE A 377 5.00 5.17 12.92
N ASP A 378 4.48 6.39 12.71
CA ASP A 378 5.23 7.51 12.14
C ASP A 378 6.43 7.93 13.02
N THR A 379 6.32 7.75 14.35
CA THR A 379 7.39 8.09 15.30
C THR A 379 8.48 7.01 15.42
N HIS A 380 8.14 5.74 15.25
CA HIS A 380 9.11 4.63 15.40
C HIS A 380 9.75 4.22 14.08
N PHE A 381 8.98 4.22 12.98
CA PHE A 381 9.43 3.74 11.68
C PHE A 381 9.59 4.88 10.66
N GLY A 382 9.18 6.09 11.01
CA GLY A 382 9.00 7.18 10.04
C GLY A 382 7.64 7.08 9.35
N PRO A 383 7.17 8.18 8.74
CA PRO A 383 5.90 8.18 8.02
C PRO A 383 5.97 7.29 6.78
N PHE A 384 4.83 6.68 6.43
CA PHE A 384 4.71 5.93 5.20
C PHE A 384 5.05 6.81 3.97
N PHE A 385 5.80 6.25 3.03
CA PHE A 385 6.28 6.96 1.83
C PHE A 385 5.13 7.42 0.93
N ARG A 386 5.42 8.40 0.08
CA ARG A 386 4.51 8.94 -0.94
C ARG A 386 4.69 8.12 -2.22
N THR A 387 3.61 7.85 -2.93
CA THR A 387 3.63 6.93 -4.07
C THR A 387 3.17 7.63 -5.34
N GLU A 388 4.06 7.74 -6.31
CA GLU A 388 3.76 8.19 -7.66
C GLU A 388 3.67 6.97 -8.58
N GLN A 389 2.47 6.66 -9.05
CA GLN A 389 2.20 5.48 -9.86
C GLN A 389 1.79 5.84 -11.29
N ILE A 390 2.26 5.04 -12.22
CA ILE A 390 1.96 5.14 -13.64
C ILE A 390 1.56 3.75 -14.13
N ILE A 391 0.38 3.65 -14.72
CA ILE A 391 -0.14 2.45 -15.36
C ILE A 391 -0.12 2.70 -16.87
N ILE A 392 0.66 1.89 -17.58
CA ILE A 392 0.91 2.03 -19.01
C ILE A 392 0.30 0.83 -19.73
N GLN A 393 -0.49 1.11 -20.75
CA GLN A 393 -1.05 0.10 -21.66
C GLN A 393 -0.61 0.43 -23.10
N ALA A 394 -0.51 -0.60 -23.93
CA ALA A 394 -0.12 -0.47 -25.34
C ALA A 394 -1.28 -0.94 -26.26
N PRO A 395 -2.35 -0.15 -26.40
CA PRO A 395 -3.59 -0.60 -27.06
C PRO A 395 -3.44 -0.85 -28.56
N LYS A 396 -2.41 -0.29 -29.21
CA LYS A 396 -2.12 -0.47 -30.64
C LYS A 396 -1.11 -1.57 -30.91
N SER A 397 -0.44 -2.07 -29.87
CA SER A 397 0.50 -3.17 -29.97
C SER A 397 -0.28 -4.49 -30.01
N HIS A 398 0.26 -5.49 -30.69
CA HIS A 398 -0.31 -6.83 -30.70
C HIS A 398 0.52 -7.74 -29.79
N PRO A 399 -0.08 -8.80 -29.21
CA PRO A 399 0.69 -9.82 -28.51
C PRO A 399 1.75 -10.43 -29.41
N ASP A 400 2.96 -10.61 -28.88
CA ASP A 400 4.05 -11.30 -29.57
C ASP A 400 4.12 -12.76 -29.07
N THR A 401 4.69 -13.67 -29.87
CA THR A 401 4.86 -15.07 -29.47
C THR A 401 6.33 -15.40 -29.46
N TYR A 402 6.83 -15.75 -28.27
CA TYR A 402 8.20 -16.19 -28.08
C TYR A 402 8.28 -17.72 -28.22
N SER A 403 9.08 -18.19 -29.18
CA SER A 403 9.36 -19.61 -29.39
C SER A 403 10.78 -19.94 -28.89
N PRO A 404 10.95 -20.65 -27.76
CA PRO A 404 12.27 -20.94 -27.19
C PRO A 404 13.09 -21.89 -28.07
N TYR A 405 14.36 -21.55 -28.31
CA TYR A 405 15.34 -22.41 -28.98
C TYR A 405 16.27 -23.07 -27.94
N PRO A 406 16.66 -24.36 -28.06
CA PRO A 406 16.40 -25.31 -29.16
C PRO A 406 15.05 -26.04 -29.06
N SER A 407 14.37 -25.97 -27.91
CA SER A 407 13.07 -26.63 -27.69
C SER A 407 12.28 -25.92 -26.60
N GLY A 408 10.99 -25.72 -26.81
CA GLY A 408 10.04 -25.17 -25.84
C GLY A 408 8.67 -24.98 -26.47
N GLU A 409 7.63 -24.85 -25.66
CA GLU A 409 6.32 -24.42 -26.15
C GLU A 409 6.33 -22.92 -26.43
N ASP A 410 5.51 -22.51 -27.39
CA ASP A 410 5.31 -21.10 -27.73
C ASP A 410 4.68 -20.35 -26.54
N VAL A 411 5.36 -19.30 -26.08
CA VAL A 411 4.92 -18.47 -24.96
C VAL A 411 4.36 -17.14 -25.50
N PRO A 412 3.07 -16.84 -25.32
CA PRO A 412 2.51 -15.56 -25.70
C PRO A 412 2.97 -14.45 -24.74
N PHE A 413 3.28 -13.28 -25.27
CA PHE A 413 3.62 -12.07 -24.54
C PHE A 413 2.57 -11.00 -24.79
N GLY A 414 2.10 -10.38 -23.72
CA GLY A 414 1.10 -9.34 -23.77
C GLY A 414 1.57 -8.11 -24.56
N PRO A 415 0.64 -7.30 -25.10
CA PRO A 415 0.95 -6.14 -25.93
C PRO A 415 1.99 -5.14 -25.37
N PRO A 416 2.04 -4.85 -24.05
CA PRO A 416 3.00 -3.87 -23.55
C PRO A 416 4.40 -4.45 -23.29
N LEU A 417 4.58 -5.77 -23.40
CA LEU A 417 5.87 -6.43 -23.21
C LEU A 417 6.67 -6.58 -24.52
N THR A 418 6.18 -6.02 -25.63
CA THR A 418 6.94 -5.98 -26.87
C THR A 418 8.14 -5.05 -26.72
N LYS A 419 9.29 -5.46 -27.29
CA LYS A 419 10.57 -4.76 -27.14
C LYS A 419 10.50 -3.26 -27.47
N ASP A 420 9.83 -2.90 -28.56
CA ASP A 420 9.65 -1.50 -28.98
C ASP A 420 8.89 -0.66 -27.95
N ILE A 421 7.90 -1.26 -27.27
CA ILE A 421 7.15 -0.60 -26.21
C ILE A 421 8.01 -0.47 -24.96
N LEU A 422 8.77 -1.50 -24.59
CA LEU A 422 9.69 -1.46 -23.44
C LEU A 422 10.74 -0.34 -23.59
N HIS A 423 11.29 -0.12 -24.78
CA HIS A 423 12.19 1.02 -25.04
C HIS A 423 11.49 2.37 -24.87
N GLN A 424 10.27 2.54 -25.42
CA GLN A 424 9.51 3.78 -25.25
C GLN A 424 9.15 4.06 -23.79
N VAL A 425 8.88 3.00 -23.02
CA VAL A 425 8.60 3.09 -21.59
C VAL A 425 9.88 3.42 -20.80
N LEU A 426 11.03 2.90 -21.23
CA LEU A 426 12.33 3.24 -20.64
C LEU A 426 12.70 4.71 -20.91
N ASP A 427 12.50 5.21 -22.13
CA ASP A 427 12.66 6.63 -22.46
C ASP A 427 11.76 7.52 -21.60
N LEU A 428 10.51 7.10 -21.38
CA LEU A 428 9.57 7.81 -20.50
C LEU A 428 10.08 7.80 -19.04
N GLN A 429 10.55 6.66 -18.55
CA GLN A 429 11.08 6.52 -17.20
C GLN A 429 12.31 7.41 -16.98
N ASP A 430 13.26 7.40 -17.91
CA ASP A 430 14.48 8.22 -17.84
C ASP A 430 14.16 9.72 -17.93
N ALA A 431 13.18 10.10 -18.74
CA ALA A 431 12.68 11.47 -18.79
C ALA A 431 12.08 11.91 -17.44
N ILE A 432 11.37 11.02 -16.74
CA ILE A 432 10.80 11.29 -15.40
C ILE A 432 11.91 11.44 -14.35
N VAL A 433 12.91 10.56 -14.36
CA VAL A 433 14.05 10.64 -13.43
C VAL A 433 14.80 11.97 -13.58
N ASN A 434 14.87 12.51 -14.80
CA ASN A 434 15.51 13.78 -15.13
C ASN A 434 14.62 15.02 -14.92
N ILE A 435 13.40 14.89 -14.39
CA ILE A 435 12.56 16.05 -14.04
C ILE A 435 13.25 16.88 -12.97
N THR A 436 13.31 18.19 -13.23
CA THR A 436 13.80 19.19 -12.28
C THR A 436 12.65 20.10 -11.88
N ALA A 437 12.47 20.29 -10.57
CA ALA A 437 11.54 21.27 -10.03
C ALA A 437 12.32 22.39 -9.34
N SER A 438 11.75 23.59 -9.29
CA SER A 438 12.35 24.72 -8.57
C SER A 438 11.53 25.03 -7.31
N TYR A 439 12.20 25.09 -6.16
CA TYR A 439 11.58 25.48 -4.89
C TYR A 439 12.59 26.28 -4.05
N ASP A 440 12.20 27.46 -3.57
CA ASP A 440 13.07 28.37 -2.81
C ASP A 440 14.43 28.67 -3.49
N ASN A 441 14.43 28.83 -4.82
CA ASN A 441 15.63 29.07 -5.64
C ASN A 441 16.65 27.90 -5.65
N GLU A 442 16.25 26.73 -5.15
CA GLU A 442 16.98 25.47 -5.24
C GLU A 442 16.32 24.57 -6.30
N THR A 443 17.15 23.82 -7.04
CA THR A 443 16.69 22.78 -7.96
C THR A 443 16.51 21.47 -7.19
N VAL A 444 15.32 20.89 -7.27
CA VAL A 444 14.96 19.61 -6.66
C VAL A 444 14.86 18.56 -7.76
N MET A 445 15.63 17.48 -7.62
CA MET A 445 15.56 16.30 -8.48
C MET A 445 14.97 15.11 -7.72
N LEU A 446 14.55 14.08 -8.46
CA LEU A 446 14.04 12.84 -7.86
C LEU A 446 15.03 12.23 -6.86
N LYS A 447 16.33 12.19 -7.20
CA LYS A 447 17.40 11.69 -6.32
C LYS A 447 17.49 12.36 -4.95
N ASP A 448 16.99 13.60 -4.82
CA ASP A 448 17.08 14.36 -3.57
C ASP A 448 15.94 14.03 -2.61
N ILE A 449 14.85 13.44 -3.12
CA ILE A 449 13.61 13.19 -2.36
C ILE A 449 13.19 11.71 -2.33
N CYS A 450 13.68 10.89 -3.26
CA CYS A 450 13.31 9.48 -3.39
C CYS A 450 13.77 8.63 -2.20
N LEU A 451 13.09 7.51 -2.00
CA LEU A 451 13.52 6.49 -1.03
C LEU A 451 14.70 5.69 -1.59
N ALA A 452 15.81 5.64 -0.85
CA ALA A 452 17.00 4.85 -1.17
C ALA A 452 17.35 3.92 0.01
N PRO A 453 16.97 2.63 -0.03
CA PRO A 453 17.01 1.75 1.14
C PRO A 453 18.43 1.37 1.58
N LEU A 454 19.40 1.35 0.65
CA LEU A 454 20.79 0.99 0.90
C LEU A 454 21.72 2.21 1.03
N ALA A 455 21.18 3.42 1.17
CA ALA A 455 22.00 4.62 1.36
C ALA A 455 22.76 4.54 2.71
N PRO A 456 24.06 4.92 2.78
CA PRO A 456 24.85 5.58 1.74
C PRO A 456 25.65 4.63 0.81
N TYR A 457 25.53 3.30 0.97
CA TYR A 457 26.27 2.33 0.15
C TYR A 457 25.83 2.36 -1.32
N ASN A 458 24.52 2.41 -1.56
CA ASN A 458 23.93 2.66 -2.87
C ASN A 458 22.89 3.78 -2.76
N ASN A 459 23.11 4.86 -3.51
CA ASN A 459 22.26 6.05 -3.50
C ASN A 459 21.24 6.08 -4.65
N ASN A 460 21.10 4.98 -5.40
CA ASN A 460 20.07 4.87 -6.43
C ASN A 460 18.69 4.81 -5.78
N CYS A 461 17.74 5.56 -6.36
CA CYS A 461 16.35 5.56 -5.93
C CYS A 461 15.69 4.21 -6.18
N THR A 462 14.81 3.81 -5.26
CA THR A 462 13.87 2.73 -5.54
C THR A 462 12.96 3.16 -6.69
N ILE A 463 12.96 2.39 -7.78
CA ILE A 463 12.00 2.51 -8.87
C ILE A 463 11.46 1.11 -9.09
N LEU A 464 10.16 0.94 -8.96
CA LEU A 464 9.52 -0.35 -9.20
C LEU A 464 8.97 -0.33 -10.62
N SER A 465 9.67 -1.00 -11.54
CA SER A 465 9.31 -1.11 -12.95
C SER A 465 9.87 -2.43 -13.48
N VAL A 466 9.21 -3.04 -14.47
CA VAL A 466 9.73 -4.23 -15.16
C VAL A 466 11.13 -3.99 -15.76
N LEU A 467 11.42 -2.74 -16.11
CA LEU A 467 12.71 -2.34 -16.70
C LEU A 467 13.89 -2.44 -15.73
N ASN A 468 13.63 -2.56 -14.41
CA ASN A 468 14.69 -2.81 -13.44
C ASN A 468 15.26 -4.23 -13.53
N TYR A 469 14.54 -5.20 -14.12
CA TYR A 469 15.16 -6.48 -14.47
C TYR A 469 16.33 -6.30 -15.43
N PHE A 470 16.27 -5.29 -16.29
CA PHE A 470 17.34 -4.91 -17.22
C PHE A 470 18.16 -3.71 -16.73
N GLN A 471 18.16 -3.46 -15.41
CA GLN A 471 18.87 -2.36 -14.74
C GLN A 471 18.63 -0.97 -15.36
N ASN A 472 17.44 -0.74 -15.94
CA ASN A 472 17.09 0.50 -16.65
C ASN A 472 18.08 0.85 -17.78
N SER A 473 18.65 -0.15 -18.46
CA SER A 473 19.59 0.06 -19.57
C SER A 473 19.02 -0.44 -20.89
N HIS A 474 19.04 0.41 -21.91
CA HIS A 474 18.73 0.01 -23.28
C HIS A 474 19.67 -1.10 -23.76
N SER A 475 20.95 -1.06 -23.37
CA SER A 475 21.94 -2.05 -23.83
C SER A 475 21.68 -3.45 -23.29
N VAL A 476 21.19 -3.55 -22.04
CA VAL A 476 20.87 -4.84 -21.40
C VAL A 476 19.55 -5.37 -21.95
N LEU A 477 18.57 -4.49 -22.20
CA LEU A 477 17.33 -4.86 -22.88
C LEU A 477 17.56 -5.33 -24.33
N ASP A 478 18.57 -4.77 -25.01
CA ASP A 478 18.97 -5.15 -26.36
C ASP A 478 19.92 -6.36 -26.42
N HIS A 479 20.36 -6.87 -25.26
CA HIS A 479 21.31 -7.97 -25.19
C HIS A 479 20.68 -9.26 -25.71
N THR A 480 21.30 -9.84 -26.73
CA THR A 480 20.92 -11.14 -27.30
C THR A 480 22.15 -12.01 -27.52
N VAL A 481 21.98 -13.30 -27.29
CA VAL A 481 23.00 -14.32 -27.54
C VAL A 481 22.42 -15.27 -28.59
N GLY A 482 23.08 -15.33 -29.75
CA GLY A 482 22.57 -16.00 -30.94
C GLY A 482 23.64 -16.17 -32.00
N ASP A 483 23.35 -17.01 -32.99
CA ASP A 483 24.04 -16.99 -34.27
C ASP A 483 23.19 -16.25 -35.33
N GLU A 484 23.63 -16.26 -36.59
CA GLU A 484 22.95 -15.56 -37.69
C GLU A 484 21.54 -16.12 -37.98
N PHE A 485 21.24 -17.35 -37.55
CA PHE A 485 19.99 -18.05 -37.84
C PHE A 485 19.07 -18.18 -36.62
N PHE A 486 19.63 -18.31 -35.42
CA PHE A 486 18.89 -18.60 -34.20
C PHE A 486 19.35 -17.72 -33.04
N VAL A 487 18.35 -17.20 -32.31
CA VAL A 487 18.57 -16.52 -31.03
C VAL A 487 18.45 -17.56 -29.93
N TYR A 488 19.55 -17.81 -29.21
CA TYR A 488 19.58 -18.77 -28.11
C TYR A 488 18.99 -18.20 -26.83
N ALA A 489 19.24 -16.92 -26.55
CA ALA A 489 18.66 -16.20 -25.41
C ALA A 489 18.50 -14.72 -25.73
N ASP A 490 17.38 -14.15 -25.29
CA ASP A 490 17.02 -12.75 -25.46
C ASP A 490 16.30 -12.20 -24.21
N TYR A 491 15.78 -10.98 -24.32
CA TYR A 491 15.05 -10.35 -23.23
C TYR A 491 13.81 -11.14 -22.78
N HIS A 492 13.18 -11.96 -23.64
CA HIS A 492 12.05 -12.81 -23.24
C HIS A 492 12.53 -13.91 -22.29
N THR A 493 13.69 -14.52 -22.59
CA THR A 493 14.34 -15.51 -21.72
C THR A 493 14.62 -14.91 -20.35
N HIS A 494 15.26 -13.74 -20.33
CA HIS A 494 15.62 -13.07 -19.09
C HIS A 494 14.39 -12.61 -18.29
N PHE A 495 13.38 -12.05 -18.96
CA PHE A 495 12.11 -11.68 -18.32
C PHE A 495 11.44 -12.87 -17.65
N LEU A 496 11.31 -14.00 -18.36
CA LEU A 496 10.69 -15.22 -17.80
C LEU A 496 11.49 -15.78 -16.62
N TYR A 497 12.81 -15.65 -16.63
CA TYR A 497 13.65 -16.01 -15.50
C TYR A 497 13.43 -15.09 -14.30
N CYS A 498 13.47 -13.76 -14.49
CA CYS A 498 13.35 -12.80 -13.40
C CYS A 498 11.95 -12.74 -12.76
N VAL A 499 10.87 -12.96 -13.51
CA VAL A 499 9.53 -13.06 -12.89
C VAL A 499 9.39 -14.31 -12.01
N ARG A 500 10.20 -15.35 -12.26
CA ARG A 500 10.25 -16.57 -11.43
C ARG A 500 11.21 -16.44 -10.25
N ALA A 501 12.39 -15.86 -10.48
CA ALA A 501 13.46 -15.69 -9.49
C ALA A 501 13.95 -14.23 -9.40
N PRO A 502 13.14 -13.29 -8.89
CA PRO A 502 13.41 -11.85 -8.95
C PRO A 502 14.58 -11.37 -8.07
N ALA A 503 15.06 -12.23 -7.16
CA ALA A 503 16.21 -11.93 -6.31
C ALA A 503 17.53 -12.50 -6.84
N SER A 504 17.52 -13.09 -8.04
CA SER A 504 18.71 -13.71 -8.62
C SER A 504 19.76 -12.67 -9.01
N LEU A 505 21.01 -12.93 -8.62
CA LEU A 505 22.16 -12.09 -8.96
C LEU A 505 22.72 -12.39 -10.35
N ASN A 506 22.39 -13.56 -10.91
CA ASN A 506 22.87 -13.97 -12.21
C ASN A 506 21.86 -14.93 -12.86
N ASP A 507 21.48 -14.63 -14.10
CA ASP A 507 20.68 -15.54 -14.90
C ASP A 507 21.48 -16.80 -15.26
N THR A 508 20.80 -17.95 -15.18
CA THR A 508 21.32 -19.25 -15.63
C THR A 508 21.20 -19.45 -17.12
N SER A 509 20.41 -18.60 -17.80
CA SER A 509 20.40 -18.51 -19.24
C SER A 509 21.77 -18.08 -19.78
N LEU A 510 21.94 -18.20 -21.09
CA LEU A 510 23.18 -17.85 -21.77
C LEU A 510 23.55 -16.35 -21.68
N LEU A 511 22.66 -15.50 -21.14
CA LEU A 511 22.87 -14.05 -21.00
C LEU A 511 23.72 -13.68 -19.78
N HIS A 512 23.57 -14.39 -18.66
CA HIS A 512 24.22 -14.07 -17.39
C HIS A 512 23.98 -12.63 -16.87
N ASP A 513 22.75 -12.12 -17.03
CA ASP A 513 22.35 -10.80 -16.54
C ASP A 513 21.70 -10.89 -15.12
N PRO A 514 21.86 -9.88 -14.25
CA PRO A 514 21.26 -9.87 -12.91
C PRO A 514 19.76 -9.49 -12.95
N CYS A 515 18.94 -10.02 -12.03
CA CYS A 515 17.52 -9.62 -11.91
C CYS A 515 17.27 -8.51 -10.88
N LEU A 516 18.26 -8.17 -10.05
CA LEU A 516 18.11 -7.12 -9.04
C LEU A 516 17.99 -5.74 -9.70
N GLY A 517 17.12 -4.90 -9.13
CA GLY A 517 16.99 -3.51 -9.56
C GLY A 517 18.22 -2.69 -9.22
N THR A 518 18.36 -1.54 -9.85
CA THR A 518 19.51 -0.61 -9.68
C THR A 518 19.71 -0.13 -8.23
N PHE A 519 18.65 -0.15 -7.41
CA PHE A 519 18.67 0.18 -5.99
C PHE A 519 19.14 -0.98 -5.08
N GLY A 520 19.37 -2.17 -5.65
CA GLY A 520 19.91 -3.34 -4.94
C GLY A 520 18.87 -4.22 -4.26
N GLY A 521 17.58 -4.13 -4.64
CA GLY A 521 16.52 -5.00 -4.15
C GLY A 521 15.77 -5.73 -5.27
N PRO A 522 15.04 -6.83 -4.93
CA PRO A 522 14.23 -7.56 -5.90
C PRO A 522 13.00 -6.76 -6.30
N VAL A 523 12.60 -6.88 -7.57
CA VAL A 523 11.35 -6.32 -8.08
C VAL A 523 10.37 -7.46 -8.27
N PHE A 524 9.30 -7.48 -7.47
CA PHE A 524 8.32 -8.56 -7.59
C PHE A 524 7.36 -8.30 -8.77
N PRO A 525 7.01 -9.33 -9.55
CA PRO A 525 6.24 -9.14 -10.79
C PRO A 525 4.84 -8.55 -10.55
N TRP A 526 4.17 -8.89 -9.45
CA TRP A 526 2.85 -8.34 -9.10
C TRP A 526 2.85 -6.84 -8.72
N LEU A 527 4.03 -6.23 -8.51
CA LEU A 527 4.15 -4.79 -8.26
C LEU A 527 4.30 -3.99 -9.55
N VAL A 528 4.71 -4.65 -10.64
CA VAL A 528 5.12 -3.99 -11.90
C VAL A 528 4.35 -4.44 -13.13
N LEU A 529 3.54 -5.49 -13.00
CA LEU A 529 2.67 -6.02 -14.06
C LEU A 529 1.22 -6.06 -13.59
N GLY A 530 0.28 -5.95 -14.53
CA GLY A 530 -1.14 -6.05 -14.25
C GLY A 530 -1.94 -6.68 -15.38
N GLY A 531 -3.11 -7.23 -15.03
CA GLY A 531 -4.06 -7.82 -15.96
C GLY A 531 -3.55 -9.09 -16.64
N TYR A 532 -3.01 -10.00 -15.84
CA TYR A 532 -2.60 -11.37 -16.18
C TYR A 532 -3.44 -12.39 -15.39
N ASP A 533 -3.44 -13.64 -15.82
CA ASP A 533 -4.14 -14.74 -15.16
C ASP A 533 -3.19 -15.51 -14.23
N ASP A 534 -3.54 -15.63 -12.96
CA ASP A 534 -2.79 -16.36 -11.92
C ASP A 534 -1.27 -16.07 -11.93
N ASP A 535 -0.45 -17.03 -12.36
CA ASP A 535 1.02 -16.95 -12.40
C ASP A 535 1.58 -16.58 -13.80
N ASN A 536 0.73 -16.37 -14.81
CA ASN A 536 1.14 -16.16 -16.20
C ASN A 536 1.48 -14.69 -16.49
N TYR A 537 2.55 -14.19 -15.87
CA TYR A 537 3.01 -12.80 -16.00
C TYR A 537 3.32 -12.37 -17.45
N ASN A 538 3.64 -13.32 -18.32
CA ASN A 538 3.82 -13.10 -19.76
C ASN A 538 2.56 -12.56 -20.44
N ASN A 539 1.35 -12.85 -19.94
CA ASN A 539 0.09 -12.36 -20.50
C ASN A 539 -0.31 -10.95 -20.00
N ALA A 540 0.58 -10.24 -19.30
CA ALA A 540 0.26 -8.94 -18.70
C ALA A 540 -0.22 -7.92 -19.75
N THR A 541 -1.31 -7.22 -19.44
CA THR A 541 -1.94 -6.22 -20.32
C THR A 541 -1.59 -4.78 -19.93
N ALA A 542 -1.01 -4.58 -18.75
CA ALA A 542 -0.52 -3.29 -18.29
C ALA A 542 0.84 -3.42 -17.57
N LEU A 543 1.67 -2.39 -17.71
CA LEU A 543 2.88 -2.19 -16.91
C LEU A 543 2.59 -1.15 -15.83
N VAL A 544 3.13 -1.37 -14.64
CA VAL A 544 3.06 -0.45 -13.51
C VAL A 544 4.46 0.05 -13.20
N ILE A 545 4.62 1.37 -13.19
CA ILE A 545 5.84 2.03 -12.71
C ILE A 545 5.48 2.78 -11.44
N THR A 546 6.21 2.52 -10.36
CA THR A 546 6.04 3.23 -9.10
C THR A 546 7.35 3.91 -8.70
N PHE A 547 7.26 5.19 -8.35
CA PHE A 547 8.33 5.99 -7.76
C PHE A 547 7.97 6.26 -6.29
N PRO A 548 8.59 5.58 -5.32
CA PRO A 548 8.42 5.90 -3.90
C PRO A 548 9.26 7.13 -3.50
N VAL A 549 8.58 8.16 -3.00
CA VAL A 549 9.19 9.39 -2.49
C VAL A 549 9.11 9.43 -0.97
N ASN A 550 10.17 9.90 -0.30
CA ASN A 550 10.16 9.99 1.17
C ASN A 550 9.07 10.95 1.64
N ASN A 551 8.28 10.49 2.61
CA ASN A 551 7.38 11.34 3.35
C ASN A 551 8.09 11.88 4.60
N TYR A 552 7.60 12.99 5.15
CA TYR A 552 8.29 13.67 6.25
C TYR A 552 7.34 13.96 7.42
N TYR A 553 7.77 13.57 8.61
CA TYR A 553 7.06 13.86 9.86
C TYR A 553 7.55 15.19 10.41
N ASN A 554 6.66 16.20 10.51
CA ASN A 554 6.95 17.54 11.03
C ASN A 554 8.04 18.37 10.29
N ASP A 555 8.51 17.95 9.12
CA ASP A 555 9.42 18.75 8.26
C ASP A 555 8.66 19.28 7.03
N SER A 556 8.12 20.49 7.18
CA SER A 556 7.36 21.15 6.12
C SER A 556 8.23 21.57 4.94
N LYS A 557 9.51 21.89 5.14
CA LYS A 557 10.38 22.35 4.05
C LYS A 557 10.69 21.22 3.08
N LYS A 558 11.02 20.04 3.58
CA LYS A 558 11.26 18.87 2.71
C LYS A 558 9.98 18.37 2.05
N LEU A 559 8.86 18.39 2.77
CA LEU A 559 7.55 18.06 2.19
C LEU A 559 7.20 19.00 1.03
N MET A 560 7.42 20.30 1.17
CA MET A 560 7.16 21.25 0.09
C MET A 560 8.04 21.03 -1.14
N LYS A 561 9.29 20.59 -0.95
CA LYS A 561 10.17 20.17 -2.07
C LYS A 561 9.60 18.96 -2.81
N ALA A 562 9.15 17.94 -2.08
CA ALA A 562 8.50 16.77 -2.68
C ALA A 562 7.23 17.17 -3.46
N LEU A 563 6.37 18.00 -2.86
CA LEU A 563 5.17 18.53 -3.50
C LEU A 563 5.49 19.35 -4.76
N ALA A 564 6.58 20.13 -4.76
CA ALA A 564 7.02 20.88 -5.93
C ALA A 564 7.45 19.96 -7.07
N TRP A 565 8.18 18.88 -6.77
CA TRP A 565 8.56 17.86 -7.75
C TRP A 565 7.35 17.09 -8.29
N GLU A 566 6.44 16.64 -7.42
CA GLU A 566 5.19 15.96 -7.81
C GLU A 566 4.34 16.82 -8.76
N LYS A 567 4.35 18.15 -8.57
CA LYS A 567 3.63 19.06 -9.46
C LYS A 567 4.21 19.06 -10.89
N GLU A 568 5.53 19.13 -11.01
CA GLU A 568 6.18 19.06 -12.32
C GLU A 568 6.08 17.67 -12.95
N PHE A 569 6.09 16.60 -12.14
CA PHE A 569 5.77 15.24 -12.56
C PHE A 569 4.38 15.14 -13.21
N ILE A 570 3.35 15.68 -12.56
CA ILE A 570 1.99 15.72 -13.13
C ILE A 570 1.97 16.55 -14.42
N ASN A 571 2.59 17.73 -14.43
CA ASN A 571 2.63 18.59 -15.62
C ASN A 571 3.32 17.91 -16.80
N PHE A 572 4.43 17.21 -16.54
CA PHE A 572 5.17 16.45 -17.54
C PHE A 572 4.28 15.35 -18.14
N LEU A 573 3.65 14.53 -17.30
CA LEU A 573 2.79 13.43 -17.78
C LEU A 573 1.52 13.91 -18.50
N LYS A 574 0.92 15.03 -18.07
CA LYS A 574 -0.22 15.64 -18.79
C LYS A 574 0.14 16.10 -20.21
N ASN A 575 1.39 16.52 -20.41
CA ASN A 575 1.89 17.01 -21.70
C ASN A 575 2.61 15.94 -22.53
N TYR A 576 2.90 14.79 -21.93
CA TYR A 576 3.55 13.68 -22.62
C TYR A 576 2.56 13.03 -23.59
N ASN A 577 2.86 13.09 -24.88
CA ASN A 577 2.03 12.53 -25.93
C ASN A 577 2.81 11.44 -26.68
N ASN A 578 2.37 10.19 -26.54
CA ASN A 578 2.86 9.07 -27.33
C ASN A 578 1.64 8.31 -27.88
N SER A 579 1.54 8.19 -29.20
CA SER A 579 0.39 7.56 -29.85
C SER A 579 0.26 6.06 -29.59
N ASN A 580 1.33 5.40 -29.15
CA ASN A 580 1.38 3.95 -28.92
C ASN A 580 1.00 3.56 -27.49
N LEU A 581 1.10 4.51 -26.55
CA LEU A 581 0.90 4.28 -25.13
C LEU A 581 -0.36 5.00 -24.64
N THR A 582 -1.12 4.35 -23.78
CA THR A 582 -2.14 5.01 -22.96
C THR A 582 -1.69 4.98 -21.51
N ILE A 583 -1.54 6.16 -20.94
CA ILE A 583 -0.92 6.36 -19.62
C ILE A 583 -1.98 6.86 -18.66
N SER A 584 -2.19 6.12 -17.58
CA SER A 584 -2.94 6.56 -16.41
C SER A 584 -1.96 6.78 -15.27
N PHE A 585 -2.02 7.93 -14.60
CA PHE A 585 -1.04 8.25 -13.55
C PHE A 585 -1.72 8.85 -12.33
N SER A 586 -1.06 8.72 -11.19
CA SER A 586 -1.45 9.29 -9.91
C SER A 586 -0.19 9.72 -9.15
N ALA A 587 -0.28 10.86 -8.49
CA ALA A 587 0.70 11.33 -7.51
C ALA A 587 -0.03 11.55 -6.18
N GLU A 588 0.68 11.47 -5.07
CA GLU A 588 0.08 11.57 -3.72
C GLU A 588 -0.68 12.89 -3.53
N ARG A 589 -0.18 14.02 -4.07
CA ARG A 589 -0.89 15.31 -4.04
C ARG A 589 -2.11 15.43 -4.97
N SER A 590 -2.26 14.54 -5.96
CA SER A 590 -3.24 14.73 -7.04
C SER A 590 -4.69 14.78 -6.54
N ILE A 591 -5.02 14.00 -5.51
CA ILE A 591 -6.36 13.96 -4.90
C ILE A 591 -6.69 15.32 -4.27
N GLU A 592 -5.77 15.91 -3.52
CA GLU A 592 -5.97 17.23 -2.89
C GLU A 592 -6.11 18.34 -3.94
N ASP A 593 -5.29 18.31 -4.98
CA ASP A 593 -5.32 19.30 -6.06
C ASP A 593 -6.64 19.23 -6.87
N GLU A 594 -7.11 18.04 -7.24
CA GLU A 594 -8.34 17.88 -8.03
C GLU A 594 -9.61 18.22 -7.22
N ILE A 595 -9.65 17.90 -5.92
CA ILE A 595 -10.74 18.36 -5.03
C ILE A 595 -10.79 19.89 -4.97
N ASN A 596 -9.62 20.53 -4.82
CA ASN A 596 -9.54 22.00 -4.79
C ASN A 596 -9.91 22.62 -6.15
N ARG A 597 -9.59 21.97 -7.28
CA ARG A 597 -9.96 22.44 -8.62
C ARG A 597 -11.47 22.41 -8.83
N GLU A 598 -12.13 21.29 -8.50
CA GLU A 598 -13.58 21.16 -8.63
C GLU A 598 -14.31 22.17 -7.74
N SER A 599 -13.87 22.34 -6.48
CA SER A 599 -14.47 23.31 -5.56
C SER A 599 -14.40 24.76 -6.10
N ASN A 600 -13.31 25.15 -6.77
CA ASN A 600 -13.20 26.49 -7.37
C ASN A 600 -14.11 26.69 -8.59
N SER A 601 -14.42 25.62 -9.33
CA SER A 601 -15.30 25.69 -10.51
C SER A 601 -16.74 26.06 -10.12
N ASP A 602 -17.22 25.51 -9.01
CA ASP A 602 -18.59 25.67 -8.53
C ASP A 602 -18.90 27.05 -7.94
N VAL A 603 -17.87 27.82 -7.54
CA VAL A 603 -18.02 29.18 -6.99
C VAL A 603 -18.84 30.08 -7.92
N SER A 604 -18.67 29.93 -9.24
CA SER A 604 -19.39 30.72 -10.24
C SER A 604 -20.90 30.44 -10.25
N VAL A 605 -21.29 29.16 -10.20
CA VAL A 605 -22.69 28.71 -10.17
C VAL A 605 -23.36 29.16 -8.87
N VAL A 606 -22.65 29.00 -7.76
CA VAL A 606 -23.10 29.47 -6.44
C VAL A 606 -23.36 30.98 -6.46
N LEU A 607 -22.46 31.79 -7.02
CA LEU A 607 -22.65 33.24 -7.11
C LEU A 607 -23.88 33.62 -7.96
N ILE A 608 -24.12 32.93 -9.09
CA ILE A 608 -25.31 33.13 -9.92
C ILE A 608 -26.59 32.80 -9.13
N SER A 609 -26.59 31.69 -8.37
CA SER A 609 -27.73 31.30 -7.53
C SER A 609 -28.09 32.38 -6.51
N TYR A 610 -27.07 33.01 -5.88
CA TYR A 610 -27.26 34.10 -4.93
C TYR A 610 -27.85 35.34 -5.59
N ILE A 611 -27.40 35.68 -6.80
CA ILE A 611 -27.94 36.81 -7.57
C ILE A 611 -29.42 36.57 -7.92
N VAL A 612 -29.77 35.36 -8.36
CA VAL A 612 -31.15 35.00 -8.71
C VAL A 612 -32.05 35.04 -7.46
N MET A 613 -31.59 34.47 -6.34
CA MET A 613 -32.31 34.56 -5.06
C MET A 613 -32.50 36.02 -4.62
N PHE A 614 -31.48 36.86 -4.76
CA PHE A 614 -31.59 38.29 -4.47
C PHE A 614 -32.65 39.00 -5.32
N LEU A 615 -32.65 38.71 -6.62
CA LEU A 615 -33.62 39.30 -7.55
C LEU A 615 -35.04 38.84 -7.20
N TYR A 616 -35.22 37.56 -6.86
CA TYR A 616 -36.47 37.02 -6.38
C TYR A 616 -36.96 37.75 -5.12
N ILE A 617 -36.13 37.86 -4.08
CA ILE A 617 -36.48 38.51 -2.81
C ILE A 617 -36.88 39.97 -3.02
N SER A 618 -36.10 40.69 -3.84
CA SER A 618 -36.33 42.11 -4.10
C SER A 618 -37.65 42.38 -4.81
N ILE A 619 -38.09 41.46 -5.68
CA ILE A 619 -39.37 41.55 -6.40
C ILE A 619 -40.53 41.05 -5.52
N ALA A 620 -40.37 39.90 -4.87
CA ALA A 620 -41.43 39.23 -4.12
C ALA A 620 -41.86 40.01 -2.86
N LEU A 621 -40.97 40.78 -2.24
CA LEU A 621 -41.30 41.68 -1.12
C LEU A 621 -42.07 42.94 -1.54
N GLY A 622 -42.13 43.27 -2.84
CA GLY A 622 -42.84 44.43 -3.36
C GLY A 622 -44.29 44.12 -3.72
N HIS A 623 -45.24 44.88 -3.18
CA HIS A 623 -46.64 44.78 -3.57
C HIS A 623 -46.90 45.61 -4.85
N ILE A 624 -46.82 44.98 -6.02
CA ILE A 624 -46.92 45.68 -7.32
C ILE A 624 -48.40 45.89 -7.68
N GLN A 625 -48.94 47.08 -7.41
CA GLN A 625 -50.30 47.46 -7.83
C GLN A 625 -50.37 48.01 -9.26
N SER A 626 -49.27 48.52 -9.83
CA SER A 626 -49.22 49.05 -11.21
C SER A 626 -47.81 49.05 -11.81
N CYS A 627 -47.66 48.62 -13.08
CA CYS A 627 -46.37 48.57 -13.79
C CYS A 627 -45.67 49.94 -13.92
N ARG A 628 -46.40 51.05 -13.88
CA ARG A 628 -45.83 52.40 -14.01
C ARG A 628 -45.20 52.92 -12.71
N ARG A 629 -45.52 52.32 -11.56
CA ARG A 629 -44.96 52.62 -10.23
C ARG A 629 -44.00 51.54 -9.72
N LEU A 630 -43.63 50.58 -10.56
CA LEU A 630 -42.83 49.42 -10.19
C LEU A 630 -41.53 49.79 -9.44
N LEU A 631 -40.78 50.80 -9.91
CA LEU A 631 -39.54 51.25 -9.25
C LEU A 631 -39.76 51.99 -7.92
N VAL A 632 -40.96 52.52 -7.67
CA VAL A 632 -41.29 53.27 -6.43
C VAL A 632 -41.89 52.33 -5.37
N ASP A 633 -42.72 51.38 -5.80
CA ASP A 633 -43.38 50.43 -4.91
C ASP A 633 -42.47 49.21 -4.60
N SER A 634 -41.41 48.98 -5.40
CA SER A 634 -40.43 47.91 -5.15
C SER A 634 -39.62 48.16 -3.88
N LYS A 635 -39.59 47.17 -2.97
CA LYS A 635 -38.84 47.21 -1.71
C LYS A 635 -37.40 46.72 -1.87
N ILE A 636 -36.73 47.17 -2.93
CA ILE A 636 -35.35 46.74 -3.27
C ILE A 636 -34.37 47.08 -2.15
N SER A 637 -34.49 48.26 -1.53
CA SER A 637 -33.61 48.66 -0.42
C SER A 637 -33.72 47.73 0.80
N LEU A 638 -34.93 47.23 1.07
CA LEU A 638 -35.18 46.28 2.15
C LEU A 638 -34.63 44.90 1.84
N GLY A 639 -34.77 44.45 0.58
CA GLY A 639 -34.16 43.21 0.09
C GLY A 639 -32.63 43.22 0.20
N ILE A 640 -31.99 44.32 -0.23
CA ILE A 640 -30.54 44.51 -0.10
C ILE A 640 -30.11 44.50 1.37
N ALA A 641 -30.79 45.27 2.22
CA ALA A 641 -30.47 45.32 3.65
C ALA A 641 -30.64 43.93 4.32
N GLY A 642 -31.69 43.19 3.95
CA GLY A 642 -31.94 41.84 4.42
C GLY A 642 -30.78 40.88 4.12
N ILE A 643 -30.32 40.85 2.87
CA ILE A 643 -29.20 39.99 2.48
C ILE A 643 -27.90 40.43 3.15
N LEU A 644 -27.63 41.73 3.25
CA LEU A 644 -26.46 42.23 3.96
C LEU A 644 -26.46 41.81 5.43
N ILE A 645 -27.63 41.78 6.09
CA ILE A 645 -27.76 41.29 7.48
C ILE A 645 -27.45 39.79 7.55
N VAL A 646 -27.97 38.98 6.62
CA VAL A 646 -27.68 37.54 6.57
C VAL A 646 -26.19 37.29 6.35
N LEU A 647 -25.58 37.92 5.36
CA LEU A 647 -24.15 37.77 5.06
C LEU A 647 -23.29 38.26 6.24
N SER A 648 -23.68 39.35 6.90
CA SER A 648 -23.02 39.83 8.10
C SER A 648 -23.12 38.82 9.25
N SER A 649 -24.24 38.12 9.40
CA SER A 649 -24.41 37.06 10.41
C SER A 649 -23.45 35.88 10.15
N VAL A 650 -23.36 35.43 8.90
CA VAL A 650 -22.39 34.39 8.49
C VAL A 650 -20.96 34.83 8.78
N ALA A 651 -20.62 36.06 8.40
CA ALA A 651 -19.31 36.65 8.64
C ALA A 651 -18.98 36.77 10.13
N CYS A 652 -19.93 37.19 10.97
CA CYS A 652 -19.77 37.24 12.42
C CYS A 652 -19.51 35.86 13.03
N SER A 653 -20.25 34.84 12.59
CA SER A 653 -20.07 33.46 13.05
C SER A 653 -18.66 32.96 12.74
N ILE A 654 -18.23 33.09 11.48
CA ILE A 654 -16.87 32.69 11.04
C ILE A 654 -15.79 33.46 11.83
N GLY A 655 -15.99 34.76 12.04
CA GLY A 655 -15.06 35.60 12.81
C GLY A 655 -14.95 35.19 14.28
N ILE A 656 -16.08 34.90 14.95
CA ILE A 656 -16.09 34.41 16.34
C ILE A 656 -15.39 33.06 16.45
N PHE A 657 -15.67 32.10 15.56
CA PHE A 657 -14.99 30.81 15.57
C PHE A 657 -13.49 30.92 15.27
N SER A 658 -13.11 31.86 14.41
CA SER A 658 -11.71 32.17 14.14
C SER A 658 -10.99 32.75 15.37
N TYR A 659 -11.66 33.55 16.21
CA TYR A 659 -11.10 33.99 17.50
C TYR A 659 -10.82 32.84 18.45
N PHE A 660 -11.66 31.79 18.45
CA PHE A 660 -11.43 30.58 19.22
C PHE A 660 -10.41 29.63 18.57
N GLY A 661 -9.85 29.99 17.41
CA GLY A 661 -8.84 29.20 16.72
C GLY A 661 -9.39 27.92 16.08
N ILE A 662 -10.71 27.84 15.86
CA ILE A 662 -11.33 26.69 15.19
C ILE A 662 -11.08 26.85 13.68
N PRO A 663 -10.41 25.87 13.03
CA PRO A 663 -10.12 25.96 11.61
C PRO A 663 -11.40 25.85 10.78
N LEU A 664 -11.42 26.56 9.67
CA LEU A 664 -12.48 26.53 8.68
C LEU A 664 -12.22 25.43 7.64
N THR A 665 -13.28 24.84 7.11
CA THR A 665 -13.22 23.83 6.05
C THR A 665 -13.92 24.35 4.79
N LEU A 666 -13.57 23.78 3.63
CA LEU A 666 -14.22 24.12 2.35
C LEU A 666 -15.74 23.87 2.40
N ILE A 667 -16.16 22.76 3.02
CA ILE A 667 -17.58 22.39 3.20
C ILE A 667 -18.34 23.49 3.97
N VAL A 668 -17.74 24.07 5.00
CA VAL A 668 -18.38 25.12 5.80
C VAL A 668 -18.55 26.41 4.97
N ILE A 669 -17.54 26.78 4.17
CA ILE A 669 -17.60 27.96 3.29
C ILE A 669 -18.72 27.82 2.26
N GLU A 670 -18.97 26.62 1.77
CA GLU A 670 -19.97 26.36 0.73
C GLU A 670 -21.40 26.24 1.30
N VAL A 671 -21.60 25.42 2.35
CA VAL A 671 -22.94 25.04 2.81
C VAL A 671 -23.56 26.06 3.77
N ILE A 672 -22.77 26.66 4.67
CA ILE A 672 -23.33 27.55 5.71
C ILE A 672 -24.00 28.80 5.14
N PRO A 673 -23.42 29.52 4.17
CA PRO A 673 -24.07 30.72 3.64
C PRO A 673 -25.43 30.40 3.00
N PHE A 674 -25.58 29.23 2.36
CA PHE A 674 -26.83 28.82 1.73
C PHE A 674 -27.92 28.52 2.78
N LEU A 675 -27.59 27.75 3.81
CA LEU A 675 -28.52 27.39 4.88
C LEU A 675 -28.98 28.64 5.66
N VAL A 676 -28.04 29.53 6.00
CA VAL A 676 -28.36 30.75 6.76
C VAL A 676 -29.15 31.74 5.91
N LEU A 677 -28.89 31.83 4.60
CA LEU A 677 -29.70 32.64 3.69
C LEU A 677 -31.15 32.13 3.63
N ALA A 678 -31.36 30.83 3.48
CA ALA A 678 -32.71 30.27 3.39
C ALA A 678 -33.56 30.62 4.64
N ILE A 679 -32.99 30.44 5.84
CA ILE A 679 -33.67 30.75 7.10
C ILE A 679 -33.84 32.27 7.30
N GLY A 680 -32.79 33.05 6.98
CA GLY A 680 -32.80 34.49 7.17
C GLY A 680 -33.83 35.20 6.30
N VAL A 681 -33.94 34.77 5.04
CA VAL A 681 -34.89 35.33 4.07
C VAL A 681 -36.32 35.03 4.45
N ASP A 682 -36.63 33.81 4.90
CA ASP A 682 -37.98 33.43 5.34
C ASP A 682 -38.47 34.31 6.50
N ASN A 683 -37.63 34.53 7.51
CA ASN A 683 -37.96 35.41 8.64
C ASN A 683 -38.22 36.86 8.21
N ILE A 684 -37.42 37.40 7.28
CA ILE A 684 -37.63 38.74 6.74
C ILE A 684 -38.95 38.79 5.96
N PHE A 685 -39.24 37.76 5.17
CA PHE A 685 -40.45 37.68 4.36
C PHE A 685 -41.70 37.67 5.23
N ILE A 686 -41.75 36.82 6.27
CA ILE A 686 -42.85 36.77 7.22
C ILE A 686 -43.04 38.12 7.92
N MET A 687 -41.97 38.75 8.39
CA MET A 687 -42.07 40.03 9.11
C MET A 687 -42.56 41.17 8.21
N VAL A 688 -42.13 41.20 6.95
CA VAL A 688 -42.52 42.27 6.01
C VAL A 688 -43.94 42.05 5.50
N GLN A 689 -44.33 40.82 5.16
CA GLN A 689 -45.68 40.52 4.68
C GLN A 689 -46.75 40.67 5.75
N THR A 690 -46.43 40.43 7.02
CA THR A 690 -47.38 40.66 8.12
C THR A 690 -47.53 42.14 8.48
N LEU A 691 -46.54 42.97 8.14
CA LEU A 691 -46.59 44.43 8.32
C LEU A 691 -47.33 45.13 7.18
N GLN A 692 -47.23 44.59 5.96
CA GLN A 692 -47.98 45.04 4.77
C GLN A 692 -49.46 44.66 4.89
#